data_AF-A0A132AJD9-F1
#
_entry.id   AF-A0A132AJD9-F1
#
_cell.length_a   1.000
_cell.length_b   1.000
_cell.length_c   1.000
_cell.angle_alpha   90.00
_cell.angle_beta   90.00
_cell.angle_gamma   90.00
#
_symmetry.space_group_name_H-M   'P 1'
#
loop_
_entity.id
_entity.type
_entity.pdbx_description
1 polymer ?
#
loop_
_entity_poly.entity_id
_entity_poly.type
_entity_poly.pdbx_seq_one_letter_code
_entity_poly.pdbx_strand_id
1 'polypeptide(L)'
;MIDEINYEGDLLSHRITLKGHSILKQLDPIEDTRNFCHNLMPLEIDAIVLDDLVPADAIVYTASLHTVPTIGLANRDCLYSDKTLFGSYMRTTPSYSNQADVIINLLDYLEFGCVHFIVSDSIDGRDFKTRFIALAEEYNLDIEFLIEYDHSRPSLWIDLEALKEMNSSCRVNVLHADFDNAEEVLDQINHLNMTSHSDDVWIVSEQALEAPNLPIGSLGIRYQNWNDSDLNLHITDSIYVIANAIKQMYEDNVTISMPPNYCRDIGLANKNTGPMLLRYLRNQTIIFGKTGKISFNERGDRLNGDYEILNQQSTKSQNNLSLHENEFKTVGRYYYDKNSMRMRIDLTTDLIVWSGDRKGDKPVGYSTPEHLRIATLAEIPFVWVLPTNKYNDCDPGQVLCPINRFNTSTDRYTQQNFCCEGYCIDLLIQLANQLNFTYTLHQVEDGLYGSYTFNEKTGDHEWTGLLGELYYNRADMVVAALTITPERSEAIDFSKPFKYQGITILQKQQAINRLGHPLTSFLQPFQNSLWVSVFVAVHVVALALYLLDRFSPFGRYKLPNCETITEEDALNLSSAIWFAWGVLFNSGIGEGTPRSFSGRVLGMVWAGFAMIIVASYTANLAAFLVLDRPQTALSGINDPRLRTPPEGFNYSTVRHSSVDNYFKRQVELAPMHKRMSQLFYDSVEDAIAAVKSEYEAANDCELIISGEHFGRSGYAIGFPKGQAYFKNSNSIMKLFKILEKFYWKKKISLSLLGLHEIGFMEDLDNKWILLNEQVCAIKPEQFPPTLGLKNMAGVFILVATGILGGIGLIMFEIFYKRHQTKKQRRLELARNAWDRWKELVQKQKLRKESLRRAAQQRCRDQLAYHRRRHQLRQLLRSTSDERYSTSSSIDTNLCNNHSSNCTSREESLTTQSTKSAYPDIRDTSFSRPSTIDFASRRLKEQHPVAKYVSQGNLLTYLENNEIEERQVCFWAKQIFRALDFLGDNGIVHRDITPTHLLIKPMGNEVWVKLTGFKRSMIYWNIDENDVNLCECLPIEQQKIDGPNFQAPEVYGNAGECFDPIIADIWSYGANLFFCLAKYYPFNVEQPHSDLDEEIWQNIRSETKLSMECQNFLFGLLRANANDRIPFDFIDHDEWIRKSYRVCIFIFCLI
;
A
#
# COMPACT_ATOMS: atom_id res chain seq x y z
N MET A 1 23.32 -54.66 52.78
CA MET A 1 23.47 -53.75 51.64
C MET A 1 24.86 -53.86 51.01
N ILE A 2 25.92 -53.24 51.54
CA ILE A 2 27.25 -53.28 50.88
C ILE A 2 27.80 -54.71 50.76
N ASP A 3 27.67 -55.52 51.82
CA ASP A 3 28.07 -56.92 51.77
C ASP A 3 27.30 -57.71 50.71
N GLU A 4 26.00 -57.48 50.56
CA GLU A 4 25.17 -58.15 49.54
C GLU A 4 25.63 -57.80 48.11
N ILE A 5 25.96 -56.53 47.87
CA ILE A 5 26.46 -56.06 46.56
C ILE A 5 27.85 -56.65 46.25
N ASN A 6 28.71 -56.83 47.25
CA ASN A 6 30.00 -57.48 47.08
C ASN A 6 29.88 -58.98 46.72
N TYR A 7 28.78 -59.64 47.11
CA TYR A 7 28.50 -61.05 46.77
C TYR A 7 27.68 -61.22 45.47
N GLU A 8 27.09 -60.14 44.95
CA GLU A 8 26.32 -60.12 43.70
C GLU A 8 27.30 -60.11 42.50
N GLY A 9 27.78 -61.30 42.11
CA GLY A 9 28.91 -61.49 41.18
C GLY A 9 28.76 -60.91 39.76
N ASP A 10 27.58 -60.44 39.38
CA ASP A 10 27.33 -59.76 38.10
C ASP A 10 27.58 -58.23 38.17
N LEU A 11 27.54 -57.63 39.37
CA LEU A 11 27.66 -56.18 39.53
C LEU A 11 29.13 -55.74 39.67
N LEU A 12 29.92 -56.38 40.54
CA LEU A 12 31.32 -56.04 40.77
C LEU A 12 32.26 -57.21 40.41
N SER A 13 33.36 -56.92 39.71
CA SER A 13 34.38 -57.94 39.41
C SER A 13 35.05 -58.43 40.71
N HIS A 14 35.50 -59.69 40.76
CA HIS A 14 36.16 -60.29 41.94
C HIS A 14 37.42 -59.55 42.46
N ARG A 15 37.89 -58.49 41.77
CA ARG A 15 39.05 -57.68 42.15
C ARG A 15 38.70 -56.39 42.89
N ILE A 16 37.41 -56.02 42.96
CA ILE A 16 36.93 -54.80 43.59
C ILE A 16 36.07 -55.18 44.80
N THR A 17 36.33 -54.59 45.95
CA THR A 17 35.52 -54.78 47.17
C THR A 17 35.15 -53.43 47.74
N LEU A 18 33.87 -53.17 47.92
CA LEU A 18 33.39 -51.96 48.59
C LEU A 18 33.43 -52.15 50.11
N LYS A 19 33.91 -51.14 50.84
CA LYS A 19 33.88 -51.10 52.31
C LYS A 19 33.02 -49.92 52.75
N GLY A 20 32.12 -50.17 53.70
CA GLY A 20 31.26 -49.13 54.28
C GLY A 20 31.74 -48.71 55.66
N HIS A 21 31.74 -47.40 55.90
CA HIS A 21 31.90 -46.79 57.22
C HIS A 21 30.71 -45.86 57.47
N SER A 22 30.22 -45.79 58.72
CA SER A 22 29.12 -44.90 59.11
C SER A 22 29.50 -44.09 60.33
N ILE A 23 29.08 -42.84 60.36
CA ILE A 23 29.25 -41.92 61.49
C ILE A 23 27.91 -41.24 61.75
N LEU A 24 27.60 -41.04 63.03
CA LEU A 24 26.43 -40.28 63.44
C LEU A 24 26.69 -38.78 63.31
N LYS A 25 25.80 -38.12 62.58
CA LYS A 25 25.80 -36.67 62.39
C LYS A 25 25.57 -35.95 63.72
N GLN A 26 26.24 -34.81 63.90
CA GLN A 26 26.01 -33.91 65.05
C GLN A 26 25.12 -32.73 64.65
N LEU A 27 24.36 -32.18 65.61
CA LEU A 27 23.53 -30.98 65.39
C LEU A 27 24.37 -29.71 65.19
N ASP A 28 25.54 -29.65 65.83
CA ASP A 28 26.46 -28.51 65.72
C ASP A 28 27.37 -28.65 64.48
N PRO A 29 27.26 -27.76 63.47
CA PRO A 29 27.98 -27.91 62.20
C PRO A 29 29.51 -27.85 62.34
N ILE A 30 30.00 -27.19 63.39
CA ILE A 30 31.43 -27.11 63.72
C ILE A 30 31.95 -28.46 64.20
N GLU A 31 31.21 -29.12 65.09
CA GLU A 31 31.58 -30.43 65.61
C GLU A 31 31.43 -31.52 64.55
N ASP A 32 30.42 -31.38 63.69
CA ASP A 32 30.18 -32.25 62.55
C ASP A 32 31.35 -32.21 61.55
N THR A 33 31.83 -31.01 61.21
CA THR A 33 33.03 -30.82 60.37
C THR A 33 34.30 -31.36 61.03
N ARG A 34 34.42 -31.20 62.36
CA ARG A 34 35.56 -31.71 63.11
C ARG A 34 35.59 -33.24 63.12
N ASN A 35 34.43 -33.87 63.30
CA ASN A 35 34.27 -35.32 63.21
C ASN A 35 34.55 -35.82 61.79
N PHE A 36 34.09 -35.11 60.76
CA PHE A 36 34.42 -35.40 59.37
C PHE A 36 35.95 -35.44 59.14
N CYS A 37 36.66 -34.40 59.58
CA CYS A 37 38.10 -34.31 59.37
C CYS A 37 38.94 -35.29 60.21
N HIS A 38 38.54 -35.61 61.44
CA HIS A 38 39.31 -36.47 62.33
C HIS A 38 38.97 -37.96 62.22
N ASN A 39 37.73 -38.31 61.89
CA ASN A 39 37.26 -39.71 61.92
C ASN A 39 36.97 -40.28 60.53
N LEU A 40 36.54 -39.47 59.56
CA LEU A 40 36.15 -39.92 58.22
C LEU A 40 37.30 -39.83 57.21
N MET A 41 38.00 -38.69 57.13
CA MET A 41 39.10 -38.49 56.17
C MET A 41 40.27 -39.48 56.31
N PRO A 42 40.69 -39.91 57.52
CA PRO A 42 41.76 -40.91 57.65
C PRO A 42 41.41 -42.30 57.10
N LEU A 43 40.15 -42.55 56.77
CA LEU A 43 39.66 -43.83 56.22
C LEU A 43 39.75 -43.90 54.69
N GLU A 44 40.33 -42.89 54.03
CA GLU A 44 40.53 -42.88 52.56
C GLU A 44 39.21 -43.03 51.79
N ILE A 45 38.26 -42.13 52.06
CA ILE A 45 36.90 -42.19 51.51
C ILE A 45 36.82 -41.73 50.04
N ASP A 46 36.16 -42.53 49.20
CA ASP A 46 35.95 -42.24 47.77
C ASP A 46 34.63 -41.48 47.49
N ALA A 47 33.57 -41.78 48.24
CA ALA A 47 32.27 -41.13 48.12
C ALA A 47 31.53 -41.18 49.47
N ILE A 48 30.64 -40.22 49.71
CA ILE A 48 29.87 -40.11 50.95
C ILE A 48 28.38 -40.09 50.59
N VAL A 49 27.59 -40.89 51.31
CA VAL A 49 26.13 -40.83 51.26
C VAL A 49 25.65 -40.11 52.53
N LEU A 50 24.84 -39.07 52.36
CA LEU A 50 24.42 -38.17 53.44
C LEU A 50 22.91 -38.23 53.64
N ASP A 51 22.52 -38.36 54.90
CA ASP A 51 21.16 -38.05 55.31
C ASP A 51 21.05 -36.55 55.60
N ASP A 52 20.31 -35.86 54.74
CA ASP A 52 20.17 -34.40 54.75
C ASP A 52 18.83 -33.93 55.33
N LEU A 53 18.09 -34.80 56.05
CA LEU A 53 16.93 -34.38 56.84
C LEU A 53 17.30 -33.34 57.90
N VAL A 54 18.56 -33.37 58.36
CA VAL A 54 19.18 -32.33 59.18
C VAL A 54 20.11 -31.51 58.26
N PRO A 55 20.23 -30.18 58.41
CA PRO A 55 21.11 -29.35 57.57
C PRO A 55 22.54 -29.90 57.50
N ALA A 56 23.06 -30.17 56.30
CA ALA A 56 24.37 -30.79 56.07
C ALA A 56 25.39 -29.86 55.39
N ASP A 57 25.05 -28.57 55.26
CA ASP A 57 25.79 -27.57 54.47
C ASP A 57 27.29 -27.61 54.73
N ALA A 58 27.68 -27.73 56.01
CA ALA A 58 29.08 -27.74 56.44
C ALA A 58 29.86 -28.97 55.94
N ILE A 59 29.27 -30.17 56.01
CA ILE A 59 29.90 -31.40 55.49
C ILE A 59 29.98 -31.33 53.96
N VAL A 60 28.90 -30.93 53.30
CA VAL A 60 28.86 -30.86 51.83
C VAL A 60 29.87 -29.85 51.30
N TYR A 61 29.99 -28.69 51.96
CA TYR A 61 30.97 -27.67 51.61
C TYR A 61 32.41 -28.17 51.81
N THR A 62 32.70 -28.82 52.94
CA THR A 62 34.04 -29.34 53.25
C THR A 62 34.44 -30.50 52.34
N ALA A 63 33.51 -31.40 52.01
CA ALA A 63 33.72 -32.45 51.03
C ALA A 63 33.95 -31.91 49.61
N SER A 64 33.20 -30.86 49.22
CA SER A 64 33.37 -30.15 47.94
C SER A 64 34.75 -29.52 47.81
N LEU A 65 35.28 -28.92 48.89
CA LEU A 65 36.64 -28.38 48.94
C LEU A 65 37.72 -29.45 48.69
N HIS A 66 37.48 -30.68 49.14
CA HIS A 66 38.35 -31.84 48.92
C HIS A 66 38.01 -32.64 47.66
N THR A 67 37.05 -32.20 46.85
CA THR A 67 36.57 -32.88 45.63
C THR A 67 36.05 -34.30 45.87
N VAL A 68 35.55 -34.58 47.08
CA VAL A 68 34.92 -35.87 47.43
C VAL A 68 33.44 -35.81 47.03
N PRO A 69 32.97 -36.70 46.13
CA PRO A 69 31.55 -36.78 45.77
C PRO A 69 30.66 -37.04 46.98
N THR A 70 29.60 -36.25 47.12
CA THR A 70 28.57 -36.41 48.15
C THR A 70 27.23 -36.70 47.48
N ILE A 71 26.48 -37.69 47.99
CA ILE A 71 25.15 -38.06 47.50
C ILE A 71 24.14 -37.81 48.62
N GLY A 72 23.33 -36.77 48.47
CA GLY A 72 22.23 -36.44 49.35
C GLY A 72 20.98 -37.29 49.12
N LEU A 73 20.33 -37.65 50.21
CA LEU A 73 19.16 -38.53 50.19
C LEU A 73 17.83 -37.78 50.28
N ALA A 74 17.77 -36.68 51.04
CA ALA A 74 16.49 -36.04 51.41
C ALA A 74 16.38 -34.58 50.94
N ASN A 75 17.47 -33.81 50.87
CA ASN A 75 17.36 -32.37 50.63
C ASN A 75 16.95 -32.01 49.18
N ARG A 76 15.92 -31.18 49.05
CA ARG A 76 15.30 -30.76 47.78
C ARG A 76 15.48 -29.28 47.44
N ASP A 77 16.13 -28.52 48.30
CA ASP A 77 16.44 -27.09 48.08
C ASP A 77 17.30 -26.91 46.82
N CYS A 78 17.03 -25.84 46.07
CA CYS A 78 17.77 -25.54 44.83
C CYS A 78 19.17 -24.98 45.13
N LEU A 79 19.45 -24.51 46.35
CA LEU A 79 20.76 -23.99 46.76
C LEU A 79 21.89 -25.02 46.53
N TYR A 80 21.61 -26.31 46.74
CA TYR A 80 22.56 -27.39 46.57
C TYR A 80 22.87 -27.75 45.11
N SER A 81 22.06 -27.26 44.17
CA SER A 81 22.30 -27.41 42.73
C SER A 81 23.39 -26.46 42.23
N ASP A 82 23.74 -25.41 42.99
CA ASP A 82 24.78 -24.45 42.60
C ASP A 82 26.18 -25.07 42.72
N LYS A 83 26.80 -25.36 41.58
CA LYS A 83 28.14 -25.95 41.48
C LYS A 83 29.27 -24.99 41.83
N THR A 84 29.01 -23.69 41.95
CA THR A 84 30.00 -22.74 42.44
C THR A 84 30.25 -22.89 43.94
N LEU A 85 29.20 -23.25 44.69
CA LEU A 85 29.26 -23.50 46.13
C LEU A 85 29.49 -24.99 46.43
N PHE A 86 28.69 -25.87 45.83
CA PHE A 86 28.66 -27.31 46.10
C PHE A 86 29.03 -28.12 44.85
N GLY A 87 30.30 -28.02 44.44
CA GLY A 87 30.82 -28.63 43.21
C GLY A 87 30.77 -30.16 43.16
N SER A 88 30.86 -30.85 44.31
CA SER A 88 30.86 -32.33 44.37
C SER A 88 29.55 -32.96 44.83
N TYR A 89 28.50 -32.16 45.06
CA TYR A 89 27.21 -32.63 45.56
C TYR A 89 26.33 -33.19 44.44
N MET A 90 25.61 -34.27 44.73
CA MET A 90 24.57 -34.87 43.90
C MET A 90 23.46 -35.36 44.82
N ARG A 91 22.26 -35.62 44.29
CA ARG A 91 21.15 -36.14 45.10
C ARG A 91 20.27 -37.13 44.36
N THR A 92 19.73 -38.08 45.11
CA THR A 92 18.77 -39.09 44.60
C THR A 92 17.32 -38.65 44.68
N THR A 93 17.06 -37.43 45.16
CA THR A 93 15.77 -36.75 45.10
C THR A 93 15.81 -35.62 44.07
N PRO A 94 14.69 -35.33 43.40
CA PRO A 94 14.60 -34.17 42.51
C PRO A 94 14.54 -32.86 43.31
N SER A 95 15.08 -31.78 42.74
CA SER A 95 14.96 -30.42 43.29
C SER A 95 13.50 -29.94 43.29
N TYR A 96 13.20 -28.91 44.09
CA TYR A 96 11.91 -28.22 43.99
C TYR A 96 11.69 -27.58 42.61
N SER A 97 12.75 -27.11 41.93
CA SER A 97 12.62 -26.60 40.57
C SER A 97 12.16 -27.65 39.56
N ASN A 98 12.53 -28.93 39.72
CA ASN A 98 12.08 -30.02 38.83
C ASN A 98 10.56 -30.28 38.92
N GLN A 99 9.85 -29.73 39.90
CA GLN A 99 8.39 -29.77 39.95
C GLN A 99 7.74 -29.05 38.76
N ALA A 100 8.43 -28.08 38.14
CA ALA A 100 7.94 -27.38 36.96
C ALA A 100 7.64 -28.35 35.80
N ASP A 101 8.43 -29.43 35.65
CA ASP A 101 8.22 -30.46 34.64
C ASP A 101 6.86 -31.15 34.84
N VAL A 102 6.49 -31.43 36.09
CA VAL A 102 5.24 -32.12 36.44
C VAL A 102 4.06 -31.20 36.20
N ILE A 103 4.17 -29.93 36.62
CA ILE A 103 3.09 -28.93 36.46
C ILE A 103 2.84 -28.65 34.98
N ILE A 104 3.87 -28.49 34.15
CA ILE A 104 3.70 -28.27 32.70
C ILE A 104 3.06 -29.49 32.03
N ASN A 105 3.52 -30.71 32.34
CA ASN A 105 2.91 -31.93 31.80
C ASN A 105 1.45 -32.10 32.28
N LEU A 106 1.13 -31.65 33.50
CA LEU A 106 -0.23 -31.62 34.02
C LEU A 106 -1.11 -30.61 33.26
N LEU A 107 -0.60 -29.40 33.00
CA LEU A 107 -1.29 -28.37 32.23
C LEU A 107 -1.55 -28.82 30.79
N ASP A 108 -0.56 -29.45 30.15
CA ASP A 108 -0.67 -30.02 28.80
C ASP A 108 -1.71 -31.16 28.76
N TYR A 109 -1.65 -32.09 29.71
CA TYR A 109 -2.65 -33.16 29.82
C TYR A 109 -4.07 -32.63 30.05
N LEU A 110 -4.21 -31.54 30.80
CA LEU A 110 -5.48 -30.87 31.04
C LEU A 110 -5.86 -29.88 29.92
N GLU A 111 -5.08 -29.75 28.85
CA GLU A 111 -5.31 -28.83 27.72
C GLU A 111 -5.52 -27.37 28.17
N PHE A 112 -4.81 -26.93 29.20
CA PHE A 112 -4.81 -25.53 29.62
C PHE A 112 -3.77 -24.76 28.81
N GLY A 113 -4.23 -23.90 27.90
CA GLY A 113 -3.35 -23.10 27.04
C GLY A 113 -2.82 -21.82 27.71
N CYS A 114 -3.36 -21.42 28.86
CA CYS A 114 -2.91 -20.21 29.53
C CYS A 114 -2.97 -20.24 31.06
N VAL A 115 -2.05 -19.53 31.71
CA VAL A 115 -1.90 -19.51 33.17
C VAL A 115 -1.48 -18.13 33.72
N HIS A 116 -1.93 -17.83 34.95
CA HIS A 116 -1.28 -16.88 35.84
C HIS A 116 -0.22 -17.60 36.65
N PHE A 117 0.97 -17.03 36.74
CA PHE A 117 2.07 -17.63 37.46
C PHE A 117 2.52 -16.72 38.61
N ILE A 118 2.33 -17.20 39.83
CA ILE A 118 2.68 -16.50 41.07
C ILE A 118 3.87 -17.24 41.70
N VAL A 119 4.96 -16.52 41.91
CA VAL A 119 6.21 -17.10 42.42
C VAL A 119 6.84 -16.25 43.51
N SER A 120 7.39 -16.89 44.55
CA SER A 120 8.20 -16.19 45.56
C SER A 120 9.57 -15.79 44.99
N ASP A 121 10.11 -14.66 45.44
CA ASP A 121 11.48 -14.21 45.15
C ASP A 121 12.52 -14.92 46.05
N SER A 122 12.33 -16.22 46.28
CA SER A 122 13.29 -17.07 46.97
C SER A 122 14.32 -17.64 46.00
N ILE A 123 15.36 -18.32 46.50
CA ILE A 123 16.34 -19.02 45.64
C ILE A 123 15.62 -20.13 44.85
N ASP A 124 14.74 -20.87 45.53
CA ASP A 124 13.95 -21.95 44.95
C ASP A 124 12.94 -21.40 43.92
N GLY A 125 12.24 -20.32 44.28
CA GLY A 125 11.31 -19.65 43.38
C GLY A 125 11.96 -19.11 42.11
N ARG A 126 13.17 -18.55 42.20
CA ARG A 126 13.92 -18.06 41.02
C ARG A 126 14.37 -19.17 40.07
N ASP A 127 14.84 -20.31 40.60
CA ASP A 127 15.23 -21.46 39.77
C ASP A 127 13.98 -22.14 39.16
N PHE A 128 12.91 -22.31 39.95
CA PHE A 128 11.63 -22.81 39.47
C PHE A 128 11.06 -21.92 38.36
N LYS A 129 11.03 -20.60 38.57
CA LYS A 129 10.59 -19.61 37.57
C LYS A 129 11.36 -19.76 36.26
N THR A 130 12.70 -19.80 36.35
CA THR A 130 13.57 -19.90 35.17
C THR A 130 13.28 -21.17 34.38
N ARG A 131 13.08 -22.30 35.07
CA ARG A 131 12.75 -23.58 34.45
C ARG A 131 11.33 -23.59 33.87
N PHE A 132 10.34 -23.09 34.61
CA PHE A 132 8.94 -23.05 34.20
C PHE A 132 8.75 -22.21 32.92
N ILE A 133 9.40 -21.05 32.84
CA ILE A 133 9.38 -20.21 31.63
C ILE A 133 9.98 -20.95 30.43
N ALA A 134 11.14 -21.60 30.60
CA ALA A 134 11.79 -22.33 29.52
C ALA A 134 10.90 -23.47 28.98
N LEU A 135 10.19 -24.17 29.87
CA LEU A 135 9.24 -25.22 29.50
C LEU A 135 7.95 -24.66 28.89
N ALA A 136 7.46 -23.53 29.39
CA ALA A 136 6.28 -22.88 28.83
C ALA A 136 6.51 -22.49 27.36
N GLU A 137 7.71 -22.00 27.02
CA GLU A 137 8.11 -21.73 25.63
C GLU A 137 8.18 -23.01 24.77
N GLU A 138 8.64 -24.13 25.34
CA GLU A 138 8.73 -25.42 24.64
C GLU A 138 7.35 -26.04 24.33
N TYR A 139 6.42 -25.96 25.28
CA TYR A 139 5.06 -26.50 25.16
C TYR A 139 4.05 -25.50 24.59
N ASN A 140 4.49 -24.30 24.20
CA ASN A 140 3.63 -23.21 23.72
C ASN A 140 2.49 -22.90 24.72
N LEU A 141 2.82 -22.90 26.02
CA LEU A 141 1.96 -22.49 27.11
C LEU A 141 2.11 -20.98 27.33
N ASP A 142 0.98 -20.28 27.33
CA ASP A 142 0.99 -18.84 27.39
C ASP A 142 0.83 -18.35 28.87
N ILE A 143 1.79 -17.57 29.39
CA ILE A 143 1.73 -17.02 30.77
C ILE A 143 1.16 -15.59 30.76
N GLU A 144 -0.09 -15.39 31.22
CA GLU A 144 -0.80 -14.09 31.17
C GLU A 144 -0.23 -13.06 32.13
N PHE A 145 0.01 -13.48 33.37
CA PHE A 145 0.59 -12.66 34.40
C PHE A 145 1.67 -13.43 35.14
N LEU A 146 2.80 -12.79 35.36
CA LEU A 146 3.88 -13.26 36.22
C LEU A 146 3.95 -12.31 37.41
N ILE A 147 3.67 -12.81 38.61
CA ILE A 147 3.76 -12.04 39.85
C ILE A 147 4.90 -12.60 40.68
N GLU A 148 5.87 -11.73 40.98
CA GLU A 148 6.98 -12.02 41.88
C GLU A 148 6.69 -11.41 43.24
N TYR A 149 6.53 -12.29 44.24
CA TYR A 149 6.24 -11.90 45.61
C TYR A 149 7.50 -11.96 46.48
N ASP A 150 7.75 -10.90 47.24
CA ASP A 150 8.78 -10.86 48.27
C ASP A 150 8.14 -10.39 49.57
N HIS A 151 8.48 -11.05 50.68
CA HIS A 151 8.06 -10.70 52.04
C HIS A 151 8.41 -9.23 52.39
N SER A 152 9.42 -8.63 51.74
CA SER A 152 9.77 -7.22 51.94
C SER A 152 8.85 -6.22 51.21
N ARG A 153 7.99 -6.68 50.28
CA ARG A 153 7.03 -5.85 49.53
C ARG A 153 5.62 -5.96 50.13
N PRO A 154 5.11 -4.93 50.83
CA PRO A 154 3.86 -5.01 51.57
C PRO A 154 2.56 -4.87 50.74
N SER A 155 2.61 -4.89 49.40
CA SER A 155 1.40 -4.62 48.59
C SER A 155 1.26 -5.52 47.36
N LEU A 156 1.26 -6.84 47.57
CA LEU A 156 0.76 -7.82 46.59
C LEU A 156 -0.72 -7.56 46.23
N TRP A 157 -1.47 -6.91 47.13
CA TRP A 157 -2.87 -6.53 46.94
C TRP A 157 -3.14 -5.75 45.64
N ILE A 158 -2.25 -4.83 45.23
CA ILE A 158 -2.46 -4.01 44.02
C ILE A 158 -2.37 -4.89 42.76
N ASP A 159 -1.42 -5.82 42.76
CA ASP A 159 -1.19 -6.73 41.63
C ASP A 159 -2.33 -7.76 41.53
N LEU A 160 -2.81 -8.27 42.66
CA LEU A 160 -3.97 -9.18 42.71
C LEU A 160 -5.30 -8.46 42.41
N GLU A 161 -5.47 -7.21 42.85
CA GLU A 161 -6.61 -6.39 42.47
C GLU A 161 -6.58 -6.07 40.97
N ALA A 162 -5.40 -5.78 40.41
CA ALA A 162 -5.23 -5.64 38.97
C ALA A 162 -5.56 -6.93 38.22
N LEU A 163 -5.16 -8.12 38.71
CA LEU A 163 -5.60 -9.40 38.14
C LEU A 163 -7.13 -9.52 38.11
N LYS A 164 -7.78 -9.11 39.20
CA LYS A 164 -9.24 -9.19 39.35
C LYS A 164 -9.99 -8.17 38.50
N GLU A 165 -9.56 -6.92 38.50
CA GLU A 165 -10.20 -5.80 37.79
C GLU A 165 -9.98 -5.86 36.27
N MET A 166 -8.86 -6.42 35.81
CA MET A 166 -8.55 -6.50 34.37
C MET A 166 -9.37 -7.55 33.62
N ASN A 167 -10.29 -8.26 34.29
CA ASN A 167 -11.16 -9.26 33.65
C ASN A 167 -10.32 -10.27 32.84
N SER A 168 -9.26 -10.76 33.49
CA SER A 168 -8.19 -11.58 32.87
C SER A 168 -8.78 -12.70 32.04
N SER A 169 -8.18 -12.90 30.86
CA SER A 169 -8.66 -13.90 29.92
C SER A 169 -8.39 -15.31 30.43
N CYS A 170 -7.45 -15.51 31.34
CA CYS A 170 -7.11 -16.79 31.95
C CYS A 170 -7.70 -16.96 33.34
N ARG A 171 -7.98 -18.23 33.65
CA ARG A 171 -8.60 -18.67 34.91
C ARG A 171 -7.73 -19.64 35.70
N VAL A 172 -6.62 -20.10 35.13
CA VAL A 172 -5.72 -21.07 35.76
C VAL A 172 -4.60 -20.33 36.47
N ASN A 173 -4.40 -20.61 37.76
CA ASN A 173 -3.40 -19.99 38.62
C ASN A 173 -2.40 -21.06 39.09
N VAL A 174 -1.12 -20.82 38.86
CA VAL A 174 -0.01 -21.64 39.33
C VAL A 174 0.71 -20.88 40.44
N LEU A 175 0.73 -21.45 41.64
CA LEU A 175 1.41 -20.89 42.82
C LEU A 175 2.63 -21.73 43.19
N HIS A 176 3.80 -21.11 43.16
CA HIS A 176 5.02 -21.67 43.72
C HIS A 176 5.56 -20.71 44.79
N ALA A 177 5.42 -21.10 46.05
CA ALA A 177 5.94 -20.35 47.17
C ALA A 177 6.48 -21.30 48.24
N ASP A 178 7.48 -20.83 48.98
CA ASP A 178 7.95 -21.49 50.20
C ASP A 178 6.83 -21.44 51.25
N PHE A 179 6.88 -22.33 52.26
CA PHE A 179 5.83 -22.46 53.27
C PHE A 179 5.39 -21.13 53.91
N ASP A 180 6.35 -20.34 54.41
CA ASP A 180 6.08 -19.04 55.06
C ASP A 180 5.45 -18.02 54.09
N ASN A 181 5.93 -18.00 52.85
CA ASN A 181 5.44 -17.08 51.82
C ASN A 181 4.05 -17.52 51.30
N ALA A 182 3.78 -18.82 51.25
CA ALA A 182 2.53 -19.38 50.76
C ALA A 182 1.36 -19.04 51.69
N GLU A 183 1.56 -19.10 53.02
CA GLU A 183 0.53 -18.74 54.01
C GLU A 183 0.03 -17.29 53.80
N GLU A 184 0.94 -16.34 53.66
CA GLU A 184 0.58 -14.92 53.49
C GLU A 184 -0.11 -14.65 52.14
N VAL A 185 0.39 -15.26 51.06
CA VAL A 185 -0.20 -15.13 49.72
C VAL A 185 -1.63 -15.69 49.69
N LEU A 186 -1.85 -16.87 50.29
CA LEU A 186 -3.16 -17.52 50.36
C LEU A 186 -4.16 -16.72 51.22
N ASP A 187 -3.69 -16.11 52.31
CA ASP A 187 -4.53 -15.23 53.12
C ASP A 187 -5.01 -14.01 52.33
N GLN A 188 -4.15 -13.36 51.55
CA GLN A 188 -4.54 -12.22 50.71
C GLN A 188 -5.49 -12.62 49.58
N ILE A 189 -5.27 -13.78 48.95
CA ILE A 189 -6.14 -14.35 47.92
C ILE A 189 -7.56 -14.58 48.47
N ASN A 190 -7.67 -15.12 49.70
CA ASN A 190 -8.95 -15.30 50.38
C ASN A 190 -9.63 -13.97 50.70
N HIS A 191 -8.89 -12.94 51.13
CA HIS A 191 -9.46 -11.60 51.37
C HIS A 191 -10.04 -10.96 50.11
N LEU A 192 -9.43 -11.20 48.94
CA LEU A 192 -9.90 -10.68 47.65
C LEU A 192 -11.05 -11.49 47.05
N ASN A 193 -11.51 -12.57 47.72
CA ASN A 193 -12.54 -13.49 47.23
C ASN A 193 -12.23 -14.08 45.84
N MET A 194 -10.95 -14.17 45.46
CA MET A 194 -10.52 -14.82 44.20
C MET A 194 -10.78 -16.35 44.24
N THR A 195 -11.10 -16.90 45.41
CA THR A 195 -11.45 -18.32 45.62
C THR A 195 -12.94 -18.59 45.49
N SER A 196 -13.77 -17.54 45.39
CA SER A 196 -15.24 -17.65 45.39
C SER A 196 -15.87 -17.78 44.00
N HIS A 197 -15.11 -17.46 42.94
CA HIS A 197 -15.55 -17.66 41.56
C HIS A 197 -15.46 -19.14 41.18
N SER A 198 -16.50 -19.67 40.55
CA SER A 198 -16.65 -21.11 40.30
C SER A 198 -15.75 -21.69 39.21
N ASP A 199 -14.98 -20.84 38.53
CA ASP A 199 -14.31 -21.18 37.27
C ASP A 199 -12.77 -21.00 37.36
N ASP A 200 -12.24 -20.47 38.47
CA ASP A 200 -10.79 -20.34 38.68
C ASP A 200 -10.19 -21.70 39.12
N VAL A 201 -9.02 -22.05 38.58
CA VAL A 201 -8.31 -23.29 38.90
C VAL A 201 -7.00 -22.95 39.60
N TRP A 202 -6.68 -23.66 40.68
CA TRP A 202 -5.44 -23.47 41.44
C TRP A 202 -4.57 -24.72 41.36
N ILE A 203 -3.33 -24.55 40.92
CA ILE A 203 -2.29 -25.58 40.91
C ILE A 203 -1.15 -25.10 41.80
N VAL A 204 -0.76 -25.89 42.79
CA VAL A 204 0.19 -25.48 43.82
C VAL A 204 1.40 -26.42 43.90
N SER A 205 2.56 -25.85 44.22
CA SER A 205 3.76 -26.61 44.56
C SER A 205 3.60 -27.37 45.87
N GLU A 206 4.51 -28.31 46.11
CA GLU A 206 4.49 -29.14 47.32
C GLU A 206 4.62 -28.34 48.61
N GLN A 207 5.49 -27.32 48.63
CA GLN A 207 5.70 -26.44 49.79
C GLN A 207 4.46 -25.58 50.09
N ALA A 208 3.75 -25.14 49.05
CA ALA A 208 2.51 -24.38 49.19
C ALA A 208 1.32 -25.26 49.60
N LEU A 209 1.38 -26.59 49.37
CA LEU A 209 0.35 -27.55 49.78
C LEU A 209 0.29 -27.73 51.31
N GLU A 210 1.42 -27.54 51.99
CA GLU A 210 1.52 -27.65 53.45
C GLU A 210 0.95 -26.43 54.18
N ALA A 211 0.83 -25.29 53.49
CA ALA A 211 0.34 -24.04 54.06
C ALA A 211 -1.17 -24.12 54.43
N PRO A 212 -1.60 -23.43 55.50
CA PRO A 212 -3.01 -23.34 55.85
C PRO A 212 -3.80 -22.52 54.82
N ASN A 213 -5.13 -22.61 54.86
CA ASN A 213 -6.06 -21.80 54.06
C ASN A 213 -6.03 -21.99 52.53
N LEU A 214 -5.53 -23.13 52.05
CA LEU A 214 -5.56 -23.48 50.63
C LEU A 214 -7.03 -23.60 50.10
N PRO A 215 -7.33 -23.10 48.87
CA PRO A 215 -8.68 -23.13 48.30
C PRO A 215 -9.16 -24.54 47.98
N ILE A 216 -10.44 -24.84 48.26
CA ILE A 216 -11.05 -26.13 47.90
C ILE A 216 -11.00 -26.33 46.37
N GLY A 217 -10.60 -27.53 45.95
CA GLY A 217 -10.41 -27.89 44.55
C GLY A 217 -9.04 -27.53 43.97
N SER A 218 -8.10 -27.10 44.82
CA SER A 218 -6.70 -26.91 44.42
C SER A 218 -6.01 -28.25 44.17
N LEU A 219 -5.27 -28.32 43.06
CA LEU A 219 -4.42 -29.45 42.70
C LEU A 219 -3.00 -29.21 43.19
N GLY A 220 -2.51 -30.09 44.05
CA GLY A 220 -1.13 -30.10 44.54
C GLY A 220 -0.35 -31.27 44.00
N ILE A 221 0.98 -31.15 44.03
CA ILE A 221 1.90 -32.25 43.75
C ILE A 221 2.73 -32.58 44.98
N ARG A 222 3.04 -33.87 45.17
CA ARG A 222 3.88 -34.36 46.26
C ARG A 222 4.80 -35.45 45.76
N TYR A 223 6.04 -35.51 46.25
CA TYR A 223 6.95 -36.60 45.90
C TYR A 223 6.59 -37.89 46.66
N GLN A 224 6.49 -39.03 45.97
CA GLN A 224 5.83 -40.25 46.46
C GLN A 224 6.51 -40.96 47.66
N ASN A 225 7.81 -40.75 47.88
CA ASN A 225 8.64 -41.60 48.75
C ASN A 225 9.28 -40.86 49.94
N TRP A 226 8.50 -40.09 50.71
CA TRP A 226 9.01 -39.28 51.84
C TRP A 226 8.76 -39.90 53.24
N ASN A 227 8.45 -41.19 53.37
CA ASN A 227 8.35 -41.82 54.69
C ASN A 227 9.69 -42.43 55.15
N ASP A 228 9.89 -42.63 56.47
CA ASP A 228 11.11 -43.25 57.04
C ASP A 228 11.46 -44.62 56.43
N SER A 229 10.46 -45.38 55.95
CA SER A 229 10.67 -46.64 55.23
C SER A 229 11.40 -46.48 53.89
N ASP A 230 11.27 -45.30 53.29
CA ASP A 230 11.66 -45.02 51.91
C ASP A 230 13.10 -44.52 51.82
N LEU A 231 13.66 -43.99 52.92
CA LEU A 231 15.09 -43.64 53.01
C LEU A 231 15.99 -44.84 52.70
N ASN A 232 15.60 -46.04 53.14
CA ASN A 232 16.33 -47.28 52.84
C ASN A 232 16.35 -47.60 51.34
N LEU A 233 15.31 -47.23 50.59
CA LEU A 233 15.26 -47.39 49.15
C LEU A 233 16.25 -46.44 48.46
N HIS A 234 16.30 -45.19 48.92
CA HIS A 234 17.25 -44.19 48.45
C HIS A 234 18.72 -44.55 48.75
N ILE A 235 19.00 -45.12 49.93
CA ILE A 235 20.34 -45.64 50.28
C ILE A 235 20.74 -46.77 49.34
N THR A 236 19.83 -47.72 49.13
CA THR A 236 20.08 -48.87 48.24
C THR A 236 20.43 -48.39 46.83
N ASP A 237 19.60 -47.51 46.26
CA ASP A 237 19.81 -46.94 44.94
C ASP A 237 21.12 -46.14 44.83
N SER A 238 21.49 -45.38 45.88
CA SER A 238 22.75 -44.63 45.94
C SER A 238 23.97 -45.56 45.86
N ILE A 239 23.94 -46.69 46.57
CA ILE A 239 25.04 -47.66 46.55
C ILE A 239 25.13 -48.33 45.17
N TYR A 240 24.00 -48.62 44.51
CA TYR A 240 23.99 -49.13 43.13
C TYR A 240 24.58 -48.13 42.13
N VAL A 241 24.30 -46.83 42.26
CA VAL A 241 24.92 -45.78 41.44
C VAL A 241 26.45 -45.78 41.62
N ILE A 242 26.92 -45.84 42.86
CA ILE A 242 28.35 -45.88 43.18
C ILE A 242 29.03 -47.13 42.60
N ALA A 243 28.42 -48.31 42.81
CA ALA A 243 28.98 -49.57 42.35
C ALA A 243 29.11 -49.62 40.81
N ASN A 244 28.08 -49.16 40.08
CA ASN A 244 28.12 -49.10 38.62
C ASN A 244 29.15 -48.09 38.08
N ALA A 245 29.27 -46.93 38.73
CA ALA A 245 30.28 -45.94 38.34
C ALA A 245 31.71 -46.48 38.52
N ILE A 246 32.00 -47.14 39.64
CA ILE A 246 33.31 -47.75 39.90
C ILE A 246 33.59 -48.90 38.93
N LYS A 247 32.57 -49.72 38.62
CA LYS A 247 32.68 -50.77 37.61
C LYS A 247 33.09 -50.19 36.25
N GLN A 248 32.39 -49.15 35.80
CA GLN A 248 32.68 -48.50 34.52
C GLN A 248 34.07 -47.85 34.51
N MET A 249 34.47 -47.19 35.59
CA MET A 249 35.83 -46.63 35.72
C MET A 249 36.93 -47.69 35.61
N TYR A 250 36.67 -48.88 36.16
CA TYR A 250 37.58 -50.01 36.06
C TYR A 250 37.63 -50.60 34.64
N GLU A 251 36.48 -50.75 33.98
CA GLU A 251 36.39 -51.19 32.57
C GLU A 251 37.15 -50.24 31.63
N ASP A 252 37.12 -48.93 31.91
CA ASP A 252 37.82 -47.90 31.14
C ASP A 252 39.32 -47.76 31.48
N ASN A 253 39.88 -48.61 32.37
CA ASN A 253 41.29 -48.64 32.80
C ASN A 253 41.84 -47.29 33.29
N VAL A 254 41.04 -46.53 34.06
CA VAL A 254 41.43 -45.21 34.59
C VAL A 254 42.45 -45.34 35.73
N THR A 255 43.48 -44.49 35.75
CA THR A 255 44.45 -44.42 36.86
C THR A 255 43.85 -43.68 38.06
N ILE A 256 43.66 -44.39 39.18
CA ILE A 256 43.11 -43.84 40.43
C ILE A 256 44.26 -43.41 41.34
N SER A 257 44.24 -42.16 41.83
CA SER A 257 45.12 -41.69 42.90
C SER A 257 44.50 -41.97 44.27
N MET A 258 45.32 -42.18 45.30
CA MET A 258 44.82 -42.29 46.67
C MET A 258 44.13 -40.98 47.10
N PRO A 259 42.95 -41.05 47.74
CA PRO A 259 42.27 -39.88 48.27
C PRO A 259 43.07 -39.22 49.41
N PRO A 260 42.82 -37.95 49.76
CA PRO A 260 43.55 -37.26 50.82
C PRO A 260 43.20 -37.77 52.22
N ASN A 261 44.22 -37.97 53.08
CA ASN A 261 44.05 -38.56 54.42
C ASN A 261 43.86 -37.49 55.52
N TYR A 262 44.14 -36.21 55.23
CA TYR A 262 44.00 -35.10 56.17
C TYR A 262 43.33 -33.87 55.52
N CYS A 263 42.43 -33.21 56.24
CA CYS A 263 41.77 -31.97 55.78
C CYS A 263 42.73 -30.78 55.53
N ARG A 264 43.97 -30.84 56.03
CA ARG A 264 44.96 -29.77 55.78
C ARG A 264 45.54 -29.83 54.36
N ASP A 265 45.42 -30.96 53.68
CA ASP A 265 46.03 -31.21 52.36
C ASP A 265 45.16 -30.71 51.21
N ILE A 266 44.80 -29.42 51.26
CA ILE A 266 44.02 -28.76 50.21
C ILE A 266 44.92 -28.59 48.97
N GLY A 267 44.59 -29.30 47.88
CA GLY A 267 45.17 -29.09 46.55
C GLY A 267 46.37 -29.94 46.15
N LEU A 268 46.79 -30.94 46.94
CA LEU A 268 48.01 -31.72 46.69
C LEU A 268 47.82 -33.16 46.16
N ALA A 269 46.63 -33.77 46.25
CA ALA A 269 46.48 -35.21 45.95
C ALA A 269 45.33 -35.62 45.01
N ASN A 270 44.27 -34.82 44.81
CA ASN A 270 43.04 -35.33 44.19
C ASN A 270 42.45 -34.51 43.03
N LYS A 271 43.25 -33.63 42.39
CA LYS A 271 42.76 -32.70 41.33
C LYS A 271 42.09 -33.39 40.13
N ASN A 272 42.45 -34.63 39.82
CA ASN A 272 41.97 -35.31 38.62
C ASN A 272 40.95 -36.43 38.94
N THR A 273 41.20 -37.23 39.98
CA THR A 273 40.42 -38.45 40.25
C THR A 273 39.02 -38.16 40.81
N GLY A 274 38.88 -37.20 41.74
CA GLY A 274 37.59 -36.82 42.33
C GLY A 274 36.58 -36.29 41.30
N PRO A 275 36.93 -35.27 40.50
CA PRO A 275 36.06 -34.78 39.42
C PRO A 275 35.78 -35.82 38.33
N MET A 276 36.71 -36.74 38.07
CA MET A 276 36.48 -37.87 37.16
C MET A 276 35.42 -38.83 37.74
N LEU A 277 35.56 -39.26 38.99
CA LEU A 277 34.58 -40.11 39.66
C LEU A 277 33.19 -39.46 39.68
N LEU A 278 33.11 -38.16 39.98
CA LEU A 278 31.87 -37.39 39.92
C LEU A 278 31.22 -37.45 38.52
N ARG A 279 32.02 -37.35 37.45
CA ARG A 279 31.53 -37.47 36.07
C ARG A 279 30.97 -38.86 35.78
N TYR A 280 31.62 -39.91 36.25
CA TYR A 280 31.12 -41.29 36.09
C TYR A 280 29.84 -41.54 36.88
N LEU A 281 29.74 -41.00 38.10
CA LEU A 281 28.53 -41.06 38.92
C LEU A 281 27.35 -40.34 38.23
N ARG A 282 27.57 -39.13 37.71
CA ARG A 282 26.55 -38.35 37.00
C ARG A 282 26.06 -39.01 35.71
N ASN A 283 26.92 -39.75 35.03
CA ASN A 283 26.58 -40.45 33.79
C ASN A 283 25.83 -41.77 34.02
N GLN A 284 25.71 -42.25 35.27
CA GLN A 284 24.96 -43.47 35.55
C GLN A 284 23.47 -43.26 35.33
N THR A 285 22.85 -44.26 34.69
CA THR A 285 21.39 -44.33 34.54
C THR A 285 20.90 -45.69 35.00
N ILE A 286 19.98 -45.70 35.96
CA ILE A 286 19.36 -46.93 36.48
C ILE A 286 17.90 -46.92 36.04
N ILE A 287 17.57 -47.81 35.11
CA ILE A 287 16.21 -47.91 34.54
C ILE A 287 15.24 -48.54 35.54
N PHE A 288 15.71 -49.51 36.33
CA PHE A 288 14.92 -50.27 37.29
C PHE A 288 15.42 -50.06 38.73
N GLY A 289 15.45 -48.80 39.19
CA GLY A 289 15.76 -48.48 40.59
C GLY A 289 14.60 -48.84 41.53
N LYS A 290 14.89 -48.91 42.83
CA LYS A 290 13.86 -49.13 43.86
C LYS A 290 12.94 -47.93 44.01
N THR A 291 13.48 -46.73 43.83
CA THR A 291 12.75 -45.45 43.89
C THR A 291 12.27 -44.97 42.51
N GLY A 292 12.33 -45.81 41.47
CA GLY A 292 11.97 -45.44 40.08
C GLY A 292 13.20 -45.33 39.17
N LYS A 293 13.04 -44.66 38.02
CA LYS A 293 14.17 -44.38 37.12
C LYS A 293 15.09 -43.34 37.75
N ILE A 294 16.40 -43.57 37.67
CA ILE A 294 17.41 -42.66 38.19
C ILE A 294 18.31 -42.25 37.04
N SER A 295 18.45 -40.94 36.89
CA SER A 295 19.32 -40.27 35.92
C SER A 295 19.64 -38.89 36.48
N PHE A 296 20.82 -38.36 36.22
CA PHE A 296 21.24 -37.07 36.77
C PHE A 296 21.33 -36.00 35.68
N ASN A 297 21.00 -34.76 36.03
CA ASN A 297 21.26 -33.60 35.19
C ASN A 297 22.73 -33.17 35.30
N GLU A 298 23.14 -32.16 34.53
CA GLU A 298 24.51 -31.61 34.63
C GLU A 298 24.82 -31.03 36.02
N ARG A 299 23.80 -30.55 36.73
CA ARG A 299 23.87 -30.05 38.12
C ARG A 299 23.83 -31.17 39.17
N GLY A 300 23.90 -32.45 38.80
CA GLY A 300 23.89 -33.57 39.78
C GLY A 300 22.56 -33.80 40.50
N ASP A 301 21.47 -33.17 40.07
CA ASP A 301 20.11 -33.43 40.56
C ASP A 301 19.48 -34.60 39.80
N ARG A 302 18.64 -35.36 40.50
CA ARG A 302 17.87 -36.43 39.87
C ARG A 302 16.79 -35.88 38.93
N LEU A 303 16.77 -36.42 37.72
CA LEU A 303 15.69 -36.31 36.74
C LEU A 303 14.74 -37.51 36.87
N ASN A 304 13.50 -37.35 36.39
CA ASN A 304 12.49 -38.41 36.32
C ASN A 304 12.07 -38.95 37.71
N GLY A 305 11.79 -38.05 38.65
CA GLY A 305 11.18 -38.43 39.94
C GLY A 305 9.70 -38.81 39.78
N ASP A 306 9.23 -39.74 40.60
CA ASP A 306 7.83 -40.15 40.66
C ASP A 306 7.05 -39.23 41.64
N TYR A 307 5.94 -38.65 41.19
CA TYR A 307 5.11 -37.71 41.95
C TYR A 307 3.66 -38.18 42.05
N GLU A 308 3.02 -37.87 43.16
CA GLU A 308 1.59 -38.02 43.39
C GLU A 308 0.89 -36.67 43.20
N ILE A 309 -0.30 -36.72 42.60
CA ILE A 309 -1.15 -35.56 42.38
C ILE A 309 -2.29 -35.62 43.38
N LEU A 310 -2.38 -34.59 44.20
CA LEU A 310 -3.31 -34.48 45.32
C LEU A 310 -4.37 -33.43 44.99
N ASN A 311 -5.60 -33.68 45.42
CA ASN A 311 -6.67 -32.69 45.33
C ASN A 311 -7.22 -32.40 46.73
N GLN A 312 -7.41 -31.12 47.04
CA GLN A 312 -8.00 -30.68 48.30
C GLN A 312 -9.52 -30.78 48.27
N GLN A 313 -10.08 -31.66 49.12
CA GLN A 313 -11.52 -31.88 49.21
C GLN A 313 -12.04 -31.55 50.61
N SER A 314 -13.23 -30.94 50.68
CA SER A 314 -13.93 -30.74 51.95
C SER A 314 -14.68 -32.03 52.34
N THR A 315 -14.42 -32.55 53.53
CA THR A 315 -15.20 -33.66 54.08
C THR A 315 -16.32 -33.13 54.98
N LYS A 316 -17.54 -33.67 54.82
CA LYS A 316 -18.63 -33.43 55.77
C LYS A 316 -18.53 -34.49 56.87
N SER A 317 -17.97 -34.13 58.02
CA SER A 317 -17.99 -35.01 59.20
C SER A 317 -19.43 -35.21 59.67
N GLN A 318 -19.83 -36.46 59.93
CA GLN A 318 -21.20 -36.84 60.31
C GLN A 318 -21.59 -36.43 61.74
N ASN A 319 -20.76 -35.66 62.46
CA ASN A 319 -21.08 -35.15 63.79
C ASN A 319 -21.31 -33.63 63.73
N ASN A 320 -22.47 -33.19 64.21
CA ASN A 320 -23.00 -31.81 64.19
C ASN A 320 -22.20 -30.79 65.03
N LEU A 321 -20.88 -30.69 64.86
CA LEU A 321 -20.11 -29.51 65.24
C LEU A 321 -19.17 -29.14 64.10
N SER A 322 -19.29 -27.88 63.69
CA SER A 322 -18.68 -27.20 62.55
C SER A 322 -17.15 -27.19 62.55
N LEU A 323 -16.53 -28.29 62.12
CA LEU A 323 -15.16 -28.30 61.61
C LEU A 323 -15.20 -29.03 60.27
N HIS A 324 -15.20 -28.26 59.18
CA HIS A 324 -14.86 -28.79 57.87
C HIS A 324 -13.38 -29.16 57.92
N GLU A 325 -13.07 -30.45 58.09
CA GLU A 325 -11.70 -30.92 57.92
C GLU A 325 -11.42 -31.08 56.42
N ASN A 326 -10.42 -30.34 55.95
CA ASN A 326 -9.90 -30.44 54.60
C ASN A 326 -9.00 -31.67 54.54
N GLU A 327 -9.30 -32.60 53.64
CA GLU A 327 -8.51 -33.82 53.44
C GLU A 327 -7.92 -33.81 52.03
N PHE A 328 -6.65 -34.18 51.91
CA PHE A 328 -5.99 -34.38 50.62
C PHE A 328 -6.25 -35.78 50.11
N LYS A 329 -6.80 -35.90 48.91
CA LYS A 329 -6.96 -37.19 48.23
C LYS A 329 -6.08 -37.29 47.01
N THR A 330 -5.43 -38.44 46.84
CA THR A 330 -4.65 -38.75 45.64
C THR A 330 -5.59 -38.97 44.45
N VAL A 331 -5.45 -38.15 43.42
CA VAL A 331 -6.26 -38.17 42.19
C VAL A 331 -5.48 -38.68 40.97
N GLY A 332 -4.16 -38.72 41.06
CA GLY A 332 -3.30 -39.20 39.98
C GLY A 332 -1.85 -39.38 40.40
N ARG A 333 -1.04 -39.83 39.45
CA ARG A 333 0.40 -40.06 39.60
C ARG A 333 1.15 -39.70 38.33
N TYR A 334 2.36 -39.20 38.48
CA TYR A 334 3.32 -38.96 37.42
C TYR A 334 4.50 -39.89 37.66
N TYR A 335 4.68 -40.90 36.80
CA TYR A 335 5.64 -41.98 37.03
C TYR A 335 6.31 -42.47 35.75
N TYR A 336 7.45 -43.14 35.90
CA TYR A 336 8.11 -43.79 34.77
C TYR A 336 7.41 -45.09 34.37
N ASP A 337 6.79 -45.12 33.18
CA ASP A 337 6.15 -46.32 32.67
C ASP A 337 7.18 -47.29 32.07
N LYS A 338 7.26 -48.48 32.66
CA LYS A 338 8.21 -49.53 32.27
C LYS A 338 7.97 -50.04 30.84
N ASN A 339 6.74 -49.97 30.35
CA ASN A 339 6.38 -50.48 29.03
C ASN A 339 6.74 -49.48 27.91
N SER A 340 6.39 -48.21 28.10
CA SER A 340 6.64 -47.15 27.12
C SER A 340 8.01 -46.46 27.25
N MET A 341 8.80 -46.82 28.28
CA MET A 341 10.11 -46.27 28.58
C MET A 341 10.14 -44.73 28.66
N ARG A 342 9.04 -44.11 29.09
CA ARG A 342 8.90 -42.65 29.25
C ARG A 342 8.13 -42.30 30.52
N MET A 343 8.31 -41.09 31.02
CA MET A 343 7.45 -40.54 32.07
C MET A 343 6.04 -40.37 31.52
N ARG A 344 5.04 -40.71 32.33
CA ARG A 344 3.63 -40.58 31.97
C ARG A 344 2.83 -40.10 33.18
N ILE A 345 1.83 -39.27 32.89
CA ILE A 345 0.81 -38.86 33.85
C ILE A 345 -0.43 -39.76 33.72
N ASP A 346 -0.95 -40.20 34.86
CA ASP A 346 -2.12 -41.06 34.98
C ASP A 346 -3.07 -40.39 35.99
N LEU A 347 -4.17 -39.83 35.47
CA LEU A 347 -5.12 -38.99 36.20
C LEU A 347 -6.52 -39.57 36.13
N THR A 348 -7.19 -39.64 37.28
CA THR A 348 -8.60 -40.04 37.35
C THR A 348 -9.46 -38.78 37.47
N THR A 349 -9.91 -38.25 36.32
CA THR A 349 -10.68 -36.99 36.24
C THR A 349 -11.97 -37.02 37.06
N ASP A 350 -12.60 -38.19 37.22
CA ASP A 350 -13.86 -38.35 37.97
C ASP A 350 -13.71 -38.11 39.48
N LEU A 351 -12.48 -38.21 40.00
CA LEU A 351 -12.17 -37.97 41.41
C LEU A 351 -11.81 -36.51 41.70
N ILE A 352 -11.69 -35.67 40.66
CA ILE A 352 -11.33 -34.26 40.79
C ILE A 352 -12.60 -33.45 41.12
N VAL A 353 -12.48 -32.69 42.20
CA VAL A 353 -13.40 -31.63 42.63
C VAL A 353 -12.72 -30.33 42.24
N TRP A 354 -13.40 -29.50 41.46
CA TRP A 354 -12.92 -28.17 41.07
C TRP A 354 -13.42 -27.10 42.06
N SER A 355 -12.91 -25.89 41.95
CA SER A 355 -13.31 -24.76 42.79
C SER A 355 -14.83 -24.56 42.78
N GLY A 356 -15.40 -24.28 43.96
CA GLY A 356 -16.86 -24.24 44.16
C GLY A 356 -17.54 -25.60 44.41
N ASP A 357 -16.78 -26.64 44.76
CA ASP A 357 -17.27 -28.00 45.08
C ASP A 357 -18.01 -28.69 43.91
N ARG A 358 -17.65 -28.32 42.67
CA ARG A 358 -18.18 -28.94 41.45
C ARG A 358 -17.43 -30.26 41.18
N LYS A 359 -18.18 -31.35 41.12
CA LYS A 359 -17.67 -32.67 40.69
C LYS A 359 -17.94 -32.87 39.20
N GLY A 360 -16.93 -33.30 38.45
CA GLY A 360 -17.06 -33.61 37.03
C GLY A 360 -16.37 -32.60 36.11
N ASP A 361 -17.14 -32.00 35.19
CA ASP A 361 -16.63 -31.29 34.00
C ASP A 361 -15.56 -30.24 34.31
N LYS A 362 -14.42 -30.38 33.63
CA LYS A 362 -13.28 -29.46 33.67
C LYS A 362 -13.73 -28.03 33.32
N PRO A 363 -13.42 -27.01 34.12
CA PRO A 363 -13.73 -25.61 33.78
C PRO A 363 -12.93 -25.15 32.56
N VAL A 364 -13.49 -24.20 31.81
CA VAL A 364 -12.81 -23.61 30.65
C VAL A 364 -11.73 -22.67 31.19
N GLY A 365 -10.46 -22.96 30.90
CA GLY A 365 -9.32 -22.20 31.42
C GLY A 365 -9.20 -20.76 30.89
N TYR A 366 -10.08 -20.34 29.95
CA TYR A 366 -10.09 -18.99 29.39
C TYR A 366 -11.51 -18.39 29.28
N SER A 367 -11.63 -17.07 29.46
CA SER A 367 -12.87 -16.29 29.39
C SER A 367 -12.60 -14.95 28.69
N THR A 368 -13.09 -14.74 27.46
CA THR A 368 -12.90 -13.48 26.73
C THR A 368 -13.81 -12.37 27.26
N PRO A 369 -13.33 -11.15 27.54
CA PRO A 369 -14.18 -10.03 27.91
C PRO A 369 -15.03 -9.58 26.71
N GLU A 370 -16.34 -9.44 26.93
CA GLU A 370 -17.32 -9.04 25.90
C GLU A 370 -17.46 -7.52 25.75
N HIS A 371 -16.71 -6.72 26.53
CA HIS A 371 -16.82 -5.25 26.56
C HIS A 371 -15.51 -4.56 26.15
N LEU A 372 -15.55 -3.68 25.13
CA LEU A 372 -14.36 -3.01 24.56
C LEU A 372 -14.41 -1.49 24.67
N ARG A 373 -13.30 -0.84 25.02
CA ARG A 373 -13.17 0.63 24.98
C ARG A 373 -12.58 1.08 23.65
N ILE A 374 -13.32 1.90 22.91
CA ILE A 374 -13.00 2.27 21.53
C ILE A 374 -12.76 3.77 21.42
N ALA A 375 -11.59 4.14 20.92
CA ALA A 375 -11.24 5.53 20.64
C ALA A 375 -11.51 5.90 19.17
N THR A 376 -11.97 7.12 18.94
CA THR A 376 -12.20 7.68 17.60
C THR A 376 -11.80 9.15 17.49
N LEU A 377 -11.77 9.66 16.25
CA LEU A 377 -11.40 11.03 15.90
C LEU A 377 -12.43 11.61 14.93
N ALA A 378 -12.77 12.88 15.11
CA ALA A 378 -13.66 13.62 14.21
C ALA A 378 -12.99 13.90 12.86
N GLU A 379 -13.55 13.39 11.78
CA GLU A 379 -13.06 13.63 10.42
C GLU A 379 -14.16 13.36 9.39
N ILE A 380 -14.47 14.34 8.55
CA ILE A 380 -15.49 14.20 7.50
C ILE A 380 -14.83 13.55 6.26
N PRO A 381 -15.40 12.47 5.67
CA PRO A 381 -16.74 11.89 5.89
C PRO A 381 -16.78 10.66 6.82
N PHE A 382 -15.69 10.30 7.48
CA PHE A 382 -15.57 9.04 8.22
C PHE A 382 -16.29 9.05 9.58
N VAL A 383 -16.17 10.14 10.33
CA VAL A 383 -16.78 10.36 11.65
C VAL A 383 -17.19 11.82 11.79
N TRP A 384 -18.49 12.07 11.85
CA TRP A 384 -19.12 13.34 12.12
C TRP A 384 -19.43 13.43 13.61
N VAL A 385 -19.15 14.58 14.20
CA VAL A 385 -19.44 14.85 15.62
C VAL A 385 -20.53 15.90 15.68
N LEU A 386 -21.69 15.49 16.20
CA LEU A 386 -22.89 16.29 16.32
C LEU A 386 -23.17 16.59 17.80
N PRO A 387 -23.71 17.77 18.13
CA PRO A 387 -24.15 18.05 19.49
C PRO A 387 -25.32 17.13 19.88
N THR A 388 -25.39 16.76 21.15
CA THR A 388 -26.52 15.99 21.68
C THR A 388 -27.84 16.76 21.55
N ASN A 389 -28.94 16.01 21.48
CA ASN A 389 -30.27 16.62 21.50
C ASN A 389 -30.58 17.21 22.90
N LYS A 390 -31.67 17.96 23.04
CA LYS A 390 -32.04 18.64 24.31
C LYS A 390 -32.18 17.70 25.53
N TYR A 391 -32.30 16.39 25.30
CA TYR A 391 -32.40 15.34 26.33
C TYR A 391 -31.08 14.61 26.62
N ASN A 392 -29.94 15.04 26.04
CA ASN A 392 -28.65 14.34 26.09
C ASN A 392 -28.63 12.93 25.45
N ASP A 393 -29.64 12.59 24.66
CA ASP A 393 -29.71 11.36 23.87
C ASP A 393 -29.34 11.62 22.40
N CYS A 394 -28.93 10.55 21.71
CA CYS A 394 -28.56 10.54 20.30
C CYS A 394 -29.68 9.94 19.43
N ASP A 395 -29.75 10.37 18.16
CA ASP A 395 -30.74 9.88 17.20
C ASP A 395 -30.40 8.45 16.71
N PRO A 396 -31.37 7.66 16.19
CA PRO A 396 -31.11 6.28 15.78
C PRO A 396 -30.08 6.20 14.65
N GLY A 397 -29.04 5.39 14.86
CA GLY A 397 -27.87 5.30 13.97
C GLY A 397 -26.66 6.12 14.44
N GLN A 398 -26.82 6.93 15.50
CA GLN A 398 -25.75 7.68 16.14
C GLN A 398 -25.32 7.00 17.45
N VAL A 399 -24.03 7.12 17.78
CA VAL A 399 -23.43 6.55 18.99
C VAL A 399 -22.95 7.67 19.89
N LEU A 400 -23.19 7.55 21.20
CA LEU A 400 -22.67 8.50 22.19
C LEU A 400 -21.14 8.42 22.24
N CYS A 401 -20.48 9.55 22.04
CA CYS A 401 -19.02 9.70 22.08
C CYS A 401 -18.64 10.91 22.95
N PRO A 402 -18.31 10.71 24.24
CA PRO A 402 -17.86 11.79 25.09
C PRO A 402 -16.41 12.18 24.76
N ILE A 403 -16.10 13.45 25.01
CA ILE A 403 -14.74 13.99 25.01
C ILE A 403 -14.41 14.57 26.38
N ASN A 404 -13.23 14.24 26.90
CA ASN A 404 -12.70 14.84 28.10
C ASN A 404 -11.88 16.07 27.72
N ARG A 405 -12.36 17.25 28.10
CA ARG A 405 -11.60 18.50 27.91
C ARG A 405 -10.97 18.94 29.21
N PHE A 406 -9.66 19.16 29.17
CA PHE A 406 -8.94 19.78 30.27
C PHE A 406 -9.15 21.29 30.24
N ASN A 407 -9.76 21.84 31.29
CA ASN A 407 -9.93 23.28 31.41
C ASN A 407 -8.79 23.90 32.22
N THR A 408 -7.85 24.53 31.49
CA THR A 408 -6.65 25.20 32.04
C THR A 408 -6.95 26.30 33.06
N SER A 409 -8.17 26.85 33.06
CA SER A 409 -8.56 27.90 34.02
C SER A 409 -9.03 27.34 35.37
N THR A 410 -9.43 26.06 35.42
CA THR A 410 -10.04 25.45 36.61
C THR A 410 -9.34 24.19 37.10
N ASP A 411 -8.29 23.73 36.41
CA ASP A 411 -7.55 22.48 36.69
C ASP A 411 -8.49 21.27 36.88
N ARG A 412 -9.61 21.26 36.14
CA ARG A 412 -10.62 20.20 36.18
C ARG A 412 -10.91 19.70 34.79
N TYR A 413 -11.05 18.39 34.68
CA TYR A 413 -11.55 17.72 33.48
C TYR A 413 -13.07 17.87 33.42
N THR A 414 -13.57 18.40 32.31
CA THR A 414 -15.01 18.44 32.02
C THR A 414 -15.31 17.48 30.89
N GLN A 415 -16.15 16.48 31.17
CA GLN A 415 -16.65 15.54 30.15
C GLN A 415 -17.83 16.18 29.42
N GLN A 416 -17.72 16.28 28.10
CA GLN A 416 -18.80 16.75 27.23
C GLN A 416 -19.27 15.59 26.34
N ASN A 417 -20.58 15.39 26.26
CA ASN A 417 -21.18 14.33 25.48
C ASN A 417 -21.51 14.83 24.07
N PHE A 418 -21.12 14.06 23.05
CA PHE A 418 -21.47 14.29 21.65
C PHE A 418 -22.06 13.02 21.04
N CYS A 419 -22.71 13.16 19.89
CA CYS A 419 -23.23 12.05 19.10
C CYS A 419 -22.37 11.89 17.84
N CYS A 420 -21.85 10.69 17.62
CA CYS A 420 -21.00 10.36 16.49
C CYS A 420 -21.77 9.53 15.45
N GLU A 421 -21.62 9.89 14.17
CA GLU A 421 -22.13 9.13 13.02
C GLU A 421 -21.10 9.12 11.88
N GLY A 422 -21.24 8.25 10.89
CA GLY A 422 -20.35 8.24 9.72
C GLY A 422 -19.94 6.84 9.28
N TYR A 423 -19.10 6.78 8.25
CA TYR A 423 -18.60 5.53 7.66
C TYR A 423 -18.02 4.57 8.72
N CYS A 424 -17.16 5.08 9.60
CA CYS A 424 -16.47 4.28 10.60
C CYS A 424 -17.40 3.83 11.74
N ILE A 425 -18.45 4.60 12.03
CA ILE A 425 -19.43 4.28 13.08
C ILE A 425 -20.40 3.21 12.60
N ASP A 426 -20.92 3.31 11.38
CA ASP A 426 -21.76 2.27 10.77
C ASP A 426 -20.99 0.94 10.67
N LEU A 427 -19.70 1.01 10.30
CA LEU A 427 -18.82 -0.16 10.28
C LEU A 427 -18.66 -0.78 11.68
N LEU A 428 -18.47 0.04 12.71
CA LEU A 428 -18.35 -0.42 14.09
C LEU A 428 -19.63 -1.12 14.59
N ILE A 429 -20.81 -0.53 14.33
CA ILE A 429 -22.10 -1.13 14.70
C ILE A 429 -22.27 -2.49 14.02
N GLN A 430 -21.92 -2.60 12.74
CA GLN A 430 -21.99 -3.85 12.00
C GLN A 430 -21.04 -4.91 12.57
N LEU A 431 -19.80 -4.53 12.91
CA LEU A 431 -18.84 -5.42 13.55
C LEU A 431 -19.31 -5.89 14.94
N ALA A 432 -19.87 -4.98 15.74
CA ALA A 432 -20.41 -5.30 17.06
C ALA A 432 -21.57 -6.32 16.99
N ASN A 433 -22.47 -6.15 16.02
CA ASN A 433 -23.59 -7.05 15.80
C ASN A 433 -23.16 -8.43 15.26
N GLN A 434 -22.16 -8.49 14.37
CA GLN A 434 -21.66 -9.77 13.86
C GLN A 434 -20.85 -10.56 14.88
N LEU A 435 -20.14 -9.86 15.75
CA LEU A 435 -19.20 -10.46 16.71
C LEU A 435 -19.75 -10.58 18.13
N ASN A 436 -20.95 -10.05 18.40
CA ASN A 436 -21.63 -9.98 19.69
C ASN A 436 -20.75 -9.41 20.81
N PHE A 437 -20.17 -8.22 20.61
CA PHE A 437 -19.48 -7.49 21.68
C PHE A 437 -20.16 -6.16 21.99
N THR A 438 -20.03 -5.72 23.24
CA THR A 438 -20.46 -4.41 23.71
C THR A 438 -19.28 -3.45 23.74
N TYR A 439 -19.54 -2.15 23.59
CA TYR A 439 -18.46 -1.18 23.54
C TYR A 439 -18.83 0.18 24.12
N THR A 440 -17.83 0.93 24.57
CA THR A 440 -17.93 2.36 24.85
C THR A 440 -17.04 3.13 23.88
N LEU A 441 -17.63 4.07 23.14
CA LEU A 441 -16.92 4.93 22.20
C LEU A 441 -16.54 6.23 22.90
N HIS A 442 -15.31 6.72 22.74
CA HIS A 442 -14.88 8.06 23.19
C HIS A 442 -14.00 8.75 22.16
N GLN A 443 -13.96 10.08 22.21
CA GLN A 443 -13.12 10.88 21.32
C GLN A 443 -11.76 11.17 21.97
N VAL A 444 -10.71 11.13 21.16
CA VAL A 444 -9.35 11.51 21.59
C VAL A 444 -9.29 12.95 22.11
N GLU A 445 -8.58 13.15 23.23
CA GLU A 445 -8.47 14.45 23.91
C GLU A 445 -7.73 15.50 23.06
N ASP A 446 -6.65 15.09 22.39
CA ASP A 446 -5.75 15.97 21.63
C ASP A 446 -6.28 16.35 20.23
N GLY A 447 -7.29 15.63 19.72
CA GLY A 447 -7.79 15.81 18.35
C GLY A 447 -6.78 15.42 17.25
N LEU A 448 -5.73 14.67 17.59
CA LEU A 448 -4.67 14.25 16.66
C LEU A 448 -4.68 12.73 16.43
N TYR A 449 -4.26 12.30 15.24
CA TYR A 449 -4.02 10.88 14.95
C TYR A 449 -2.88 10.27 15.76
N GLY A 450 -1.89 11.08 16.09
CA GLY A 450 -0.68 10.67 16.78
C GLY A 450 0.53 10.54 15.89
N SER A 451 1.64 11.08 16.40
CA SER A 451 2.96 11.04 15.81
C SER A 451 4.00 10.88 16.92
N TYR A 452 5.16 10.33 16.59
CA TYR A 452 6.26 10.17 17.54
C TYR A 452 6.99 11.50 17.71
N THR A 453 6.65 12.24 18.76
CA THR A 453 7.16 13.59 19.01
C THR A 453 8.08 13.63 20.21
N PHE A 454 9.10 14.48 20.14
CA PHE A 454 9.94 14.78 21.29
C PHE A 454 9.21 15.74 22.21
N ASN A 455 9.02 15.36 23.47
CA ASN A 455 8.41 16.22 24.46
C ASN A 455 9.52 17.04 25.16
N GLU A 456 9.57 18.34 24.89
CA GLU A 456 10.60 19.25 25.42
C GLU A 456 10.59 19.34 26.96
N LYS A 457 9.47 19.00 27.61
CA LYS A 457 9.31 19.08 29.07
C LYS A 457 9.87 17.86 29.79
N THR A 458 9.65 16.67 29.25
CA THR A 458 10.09 15.39 29.86
C THR A 458 11.48 14.98 29.36
N GLY A 459 11.90 15.49 28.20
CA GLY A 459 13.16 15.10 27.57
C GLY A 459 13.10 13.74 26.86
N ASP A 460 11.90 13.14 26.80
CA ASP A 460 11.64 11.84 26.20
C ASP A 460 10.76 11.97 24.95
N HIS A 461 10.81 10.95 24.08
CA HIS A 461 9.91 10.83 22.96
C HIS A 461 8.62 10.12 23.38
N GLU A 462 7.48 10.71 23.05
CA GLU A 462 6.15 10.22 23.43
C GLU A 462 5.23 10.10 22.21
N TRP A 463 4.32 9.13 22.25
CA TRP A 463 3.28 8.96 21.24
C TRP A 463 2.06 9.80 21.63
N THR A 464 1.66 10.72 20.77
CA THR A 464 0.50 11.61 21.00
C THR A 464 -0.78 11.06 20.36
N GLY A 465 -1.94 11.67 20.65
CA GLY A 465 -3.19 11.41 19.93
C GLY A 465 -3.75 9.97 20.04
N LEU A 466 -4.50 9.54 19.02
CA LEU A 466 -5.12 8.20 18.97
C LEU A 466 -4.11 7.06 19.15
N LEU A 467 -2.92 7.21 18.56
CA LEU A 467 -1.85 6.24 18.72
C LEU A 467 -1.35 6.16 20.17
N GLY A 468 -1.24 7.30 20.83
CA GLY A 468 -0.92 7.38 22.25
C GLY A 468 -1.94 6.61 23.09
N GLU A 469 -3.23 6.82 22.88
CA GLU A 469 -4.26 6.12 23.66
C GLU A 469 -4.19 4.59 23.54
N LEU A 470 -3.90 4.07 22.34
CA LEU A 470 -3.62 2.65 22.14
C LEU A 470 -2.31 2.21 22.83
N TYR A 471 -1.26 2.99 22.66
CA TYR A 471 0.08 2.69 23.20
C TYR A 471 0.09 2.63 24.74
N TYR A 472 -0.60 3.58 25.38
CA TYR A 472 -0.76 3.70 26.83
C TYR A 472 -1.90 2.82 27.39
N ASN A 473 -2.54 1.97 26.56
CA ASN A 473 -3.61 1.06 26.94
C ASN A 473 -4.86 1.75 27.56
N ARG A 474 -5.12 2.99 27.14
CA ARG A 474 -6.33 3.75 27.50
C ARG A 474 -7.53 3.34 26.63
N ALA A 475 -7.25 2.90 25.40
CA ALA A 475 -8.22 2.31 24.49
C ALA A 475 -7.78 0.89 24.08
N ASP A 476 -8.75 0.01 23.87
CA ASP A 476 -8.53 -1.38 23.47
C ASP A 476 -8.60 -1.54 21.94
N MET A 477 -9.26 -0.61 21.25
CA MET A 477 -9.37 -0.53 19.80
C MET A 477 -9.50 0.93 19.33
N VAL A 478 -8.98 1.26 18.15
CA VAL A 478 -9.23 2.55 17.49
C VAL A 478 -9.93 2.34 16.16
N VAL A 479 -11.07 3.01 15.99
CA VAL A 479 -11.85 3.00 14.76
C VAL A 479 -11.93 4.43 14.23
N ALA A 480 -11.09 4.72 13.24
CA ALA A 480 -10.97 6.01 12.54
C ALA A 480 -10.31 5.76 11.17
N ALA A 481 -10.13 6.80 10.34
CA ALA A 481 -9.36 6.73 9.10
C ALA A 481 -7.84 6.68 9.37
N LEU A 482 -7.41 5.69 10.16
CA LEU A 482 -6.03 5.58 10.59
C LEU A 482 -5.17 4.93 9.50
N THR A 483 -4.30 5.74 8.89
CA THR A 483 -3.38 5.29 7.84
C THR A 483 -2.33 4.32 8.38
N ILE A 484 -2.19 3.16 7.73
CA ILE A 484 -1.10 2.19 7.99
C ILE A 484 0.22 2.78 7.50
N THR A 485 1.13 3.06 8.42
CA THR A 485 2.53 3.45 8.13
C THR A 485 3.49 2.53 8.87
N PRO A 486 4.74 2.32 8.40
CA PRO A 486 5.68 1.45 9.09
C PRO A 486 6.03 1.94 10.50
N GLU A 487 6.15 3.26 10.69
CA GLU A 487 6.37 3.88 12.01
C GLU A 487 5.25 3.53 13.00
N ARG A 488 4.00 3.59 12.54
CA ARG A 488 2.85 3.22 13.37
C ARG A 488 2.76 1.71 13.56
N SER A 489 3.09 0.92 12.54
CA SER A 489 3.07 -0.55 12.61
C SER A 489 4.17 -1.12 13.51
N GLU A 490 5.20 -0.32 13.80
CA GLU A 490 6.20 -0.65 14.82
C GLU A 490 5.60 -0.54 16.24
N ALA A 491 4.77 0.48 16.48
CA ALA A 491 4.20 0.80 17.80
C ALA A 491 2.83 0.17 18.10
N ILE A 492 2.00 -0.07 17.07
CA ILE A 492 0.66 -0.65 17.17
C ILE A 492 0.44 -1.71 16.08
N ASP A 493 -0.57 -2.55 16.27
CA ASP A 493 -0.97 -3.58 15.32
C ASP A 493 -2.20 -3.13 14.52
N PHE A 494 -2.27 -3.49 13.24
CA PHE A 494 -3.40 -3.12 12.37
C PHE A 494 -4.22 -4.33 11.95
N SER A 495 -5.51 -4.11 11.73
CA SER A 495 -6.36 -5.03 10.96
C SER A 495 -5.94 -5.10 9.50
N LYS A 496 -6.59 -5.99 8.74
CA LYS A 496 -6.64 -5.82 7.28
C LYS A 496 -7.29 -4.45 6.94
N PRO A 497 -6.80 -3.76 5.91
CA PRO A 497 -7.35 -2.45 5.55
C PRO A 497 -8.79 -2.59 5.08
N PHE A 498 -9.67 -1.74 5.61
CA PHE A 498 -11.08 -1.69 5.19
C PHE A 498 -11.30 -0.72 4.01
N LYS A 499 -10.32 0.16 3.75
CA LYS A 499 -10.33 1.11 2.63
C LYS A 499 -8.91 1.33 2.12
N TYR A 500 -8.72 1.32 0.81
CA TYR A 500 -7.45 1.65 0.17
C TYR A 500 -7.46 3.09 -0.34
N GLN A 501 -6.36 3.81 -0.12
CA GLN A 501 -6.17 5.20 -0.53
C GLN A 501 -4.78 5.43 -1.11
N GLY A 502 -4.64 6.44 -1.97
CA GLY A 502 -3.34 7.02 -2.32
C GLY A 502 -3.32 8.53 -2.08
N ILE A 503 -2.10 9.08 -2.03
CA ILE A 503 -1.86 10.52 -1.99
C ILE A 503 -2.09 11.06 -3.40
N THR A 504 -2.86 12.14 -3.49
CA THR A 504 -3.16 12.84 -4.73
C THR A 504 -2.97 14.34 -4.57
N ILE A 505 -2.89 15.05 -5.69
CA ILE A 505 -2.70 16.50 -5.69
C ILE A 505 -4.05 17.16 -5.92
N LEU A 506 -4.44 18.04 -5.01
CA LEU A 506 -5.61 18.90 -5.18
C LEU A 506 -5.16 20.23 -5.80
N GLN A 507 -5.79 20.63 -6.90
CA GLN A 507 -5.54 21.94 -7.51
C GLN A 507 -6.84 22.61 -7.95
N LYS A 508 -6.80 23.94 -8.03
CA LYS A 508 -7.87 24.73 -8.65
C LYS A 508 -7.82 24.55 -10.17
N GLN A 509 -8.97 24.28 -10.79
CA GLN A 509 -9.11 24.26 -12.23
C GLN A 509 -8.88 25.68 -12.77
N GLN A 510 -7.77 25.89 -13.46
CA GLN A 510 -7.47 27.21 -14.02
C GLN A 510 -8.44 27.52 -15.17
N ALA A 511 -9.31 28.53 -14.95
CA ALA A 511 -10.11 29.09 -16.03
C ALA A 511 -9.19 29.67 -17.12
N ILE A 512 -9.54 29.43 -18.39
CA ILE A 512 -8.81 29.85 -19.58
C ILE A 512 -8.85 31.39 -19.69
N ASN A 513 -8.03 32.09 -18.91
CA ASN A 513 -7.91 33.55 -18.93
C ASN A 513 -6.67 34.02 -19.71
N ARG A 514 -6.03 33.13 -20.49
CA ARG A 514 -4.83 33.47 -21.29
C ARG A 514 -5.11 33.92 -22.72
N LEU A 515 -6.37 33.91 -23.18
CA LEU A 515 -6.68 34.73 -24.35
C LEU A 515 -6.54 36.18 -23.92
N GLY A 516 -5.56 36.89 -24.51
CA GLY A 516 -5.59 38.36 -24.53
C GLY A 516 -6.99 38.84 -24.93
N HIS A 517 -7.38 40.02 -24.44
CA HIS A 517 -8.77 40.53 -24.49
C HIS A 517 -9.63 39.91 -25.61
N PRO A 518 -10.76 39.25 -25.29
CA PRO A 518 -11.60 38.54 -26.27
C PRO A 518 -12.07 39.42 -27.44
N LEU A 519 -11.94 40.75 -27.31
CA LEU A 519 -12.25 41.76 -28.31
C LEU A 519 -11.23 41.85 -29.47
N THR A 520 -9.99 41.35 -29.32
CA THR A 520 -8.92 41.47 -30.34
C THR A 520 -8.51 40.15 -30.99
N SER A 521 -9.14 39.03 -30.61
CA SER A 521 -8.76 37.68 -31.07
C SER A 521 -8.76 37.53 -32.61
N PHE A 522 -9.67 38.20 -33.34
CA PHE A 522 -9.75 38.10 -34.81
C PHE A 522 -8.60 38.80 -35.56
N LEU A 523 -7.88 39.73 -34.94
CA LEU A 523 -6.72 40.41 -35.53
C LEU A 523 -5.40 39.67 -35.30
N GLN A 524 -5.36 38.78 -34.29
CA GLN A 524 -4.19 38.02 -33.86
C GLN A 524 -3.52 37.13 -34.93
N PRO A 525 -4.24 36.55 -35.93
CA PRO A 525 -3.60 35.70 -36.94
C PRO A 525 -2.57 36.41 -37.81
N PHE A 526 -2.61 37.74 -37.92
CA PHE A 526 -1.61 38.51 -38.65
C PHE A 526 -0.98 39.57 -37.76
N GLN A 527 0.33 39.75 -37.88
CA GLN A 527 1.03 40.85 -37.21
C GLN A 527 0.54 42.20 -37.77
N ASN A 528 0.53 43.22 -36.91
CA ASN A 528 0.13 44.58 -37.30
C ASN A 528 0.90 45.13 -38.51
N SER A 529 2.16 44.74 -38.67
CA SER A 529 3.00 45.09 -39.83
C SER A 529 2.47 44.52 -41.15
N LEU A 530 1.93 43.30 -41.14
CA LEU A 530 1.37 42.65 -42.32
C LEU A 530 0.05 43.33 -42.73
N TRP A 531 -0.81 43.67 -41.77
CA TRP A 531 -2.05 44.40 -42.02
C TRP A 531 -1.79 45.74 -42.72
N VAL A 532 -0.82 46.51 -42.23
CA VAL A 532 -0.42 47.77 -42.85
C VAL A 532 0.18 47.54 -44.25
N SER A 533 0.99 46.51 -44.42
CA SER A 533 1.60 46.17 -45.71
C SER A 533 0.56 45.78 -46.76
N VAL A 534 -0.46 45.01 -46.39
CA VAL A 534 -1.59 44.64 -47.27
C VAL A 534 -2.38 45.90 -47.65
N PHE A 535 -2.68 46.78 -46.69
CA PHE A 535 -3.37 48.05 -46.98
C PHE A 535 -2.60 48.91 -47.98
N VAL A 536 -1.28 49.06 -47.81
CA VAL A 536 -0.43 49.81 -48.75
C VAL A 536 -0.39 49.13 -50.12
N ALA A 537 -0.25 47.80 -50.17
CA ALA A 537 -0.20 47.03 -51.41
C ALA A 537 -1.46 47.23 -52.27
N VAL A 538 -2.66 47.21 -51.67
CA VAL A 538 -3.93 47.45 -52.38
C VAL A 538 -3.91 48.80 -53.11
N HIS A 539 -3.46 49.86 -52.45
CA HIS A 539 -3.44 51.21 -53.03
C HIS A 539 -2.36 51.35 -54.12
N VAL A 540 -1.21 50.69 -53.95
CA VAL A 540 -0.14 50.65 -54.96
C VAL A 540 -0.64 49.92 -56.22
N VAL A 541 -1.31 48.78 -56.08
CA VAL A 541 -1.87 48.03 -57.21
C VAL A 541 -3.00 48.82 -57.88
N ALA A 542 -3.88 49.46 -57.12
CA ALA A 542 -4.94 50.31 -57.69
C ALA A 542 -4.37 51.48 -58.51
N LEU A 543 -3.32 52.15 -58.00
CA LEU A 543 -2.63 53.21 -58.74
C LEU A 543 -1.95 52.65 -60.00
N ALA A 544 -1.29 51.49 -59.91
CA ALA A 544 -0.66 50.84 -61.06
C ALA A 544 -1.67 50.46 -62.13
N LEU A 545 -2.83 49.89 -61.75
CA LEU A 545 -3.93 49.60 -62.67
C LEU A 545 -4.45 50.87 -63.35
N TYR A 546 -4.64 51.95 -62.58
CA TYR A 546 -5.04 53.24 -63.12
C TYR A 546 -4.02 53.80 -64.14
N LEU A 547 -2.72 53.78 -63.82
CA LEU A 547 -1.68 54.29 -64.71
C LEU A 547 -1.54 53.42 -65.97
N LEU A 548 -1.56 52.09 -65.83
CA LEU A 548 -1.48 51.17 -66.96
C LEU A 548 -2.67 51.33 -67.91
N ASP A 549 -3.89 51.49 -67.40
CA ASP A 549 -5.07 51.68 -68.23
C ASP A 549 -5.12 53.09 -68.84
N ARG A 550 -4.57 54.10 -68.15
CA ARG A 550 -4.45 55.49 -68.64
C ARG A 550 -3.42 55.66 -69.76
N PHE A 551 -2.29 54.96 -69.68
CA PHE A 551 -1.19 55.07 -70.65
C PHE A 551 -1.22 54.01 -71.75
N SER A 552 -2.06 52.98 -71.64
CA SER A 552 -2.18 51.96 -72.70
C SER A 552 -2.78 52.55 -73.98
N PRO A 553 -2.10 52.48 -75.14
CA PRO A 553 -2.61 52.99 -76.41
C PRO A 553 -3.86 52.24 -76.91
N PHE A 554 -4.11 51.03 -76.41
CA PHE A 554 -5.29 50.21 -76.74
C PHE A 554 -6.53 50.53 -75.90
N GLY A 555 -6.39 51.26 -74.79
CA GLY A 555 -7.53 51.72 -73.98
C GLY A 555 -8.37 52.81 -74.65
N ARG A 556 -7.88 53.41 -75.74
CA ARG A 556 -8.48 54.56 -76.45
C ARG A 556 -9.00 54.29 -77.87
N TYR A 557 -9.08 53.05 -78.34
CA TYR A 557 -9.71 52.78 -79.64
C TYR A 557 -11.23 52.97 -79.56
N LYS A 558 -11.71 54.12 -80.05
CA LYS A 558 -13.10 54.37 -80.42
C LYS A 558 -13.34 53.77 -81.81
N LEU A 559 -14.32 52.87 -81.96
CA LEU A 559 -14.91 52.62 -83.28
C LEU A 559 -15.70 53.88 -83.67
N PRO A 560 -15.54 54.43 -84.88
CA PRO A 560 -16.42 55.47 -85.37
C PRO A 560 -17.74 54.83 -85.81
N ASN A 561 -18.85 55.36 -85.27
CA ASN A 561 -20.26 55.08 -85.58
C ASN A 561 -20.98 54.05 -84.68
N CYS A 562 -21.51 54.54 -83.57
CA CYS A 562 -22.91 54.32 -83.16
C CYS A 562 -23.24 55.33 -82.04
N GLU A 563 -24.16 56.25 -82.31
CA GLU A 563 -24.78 57.09 -81.29
C GLU A 563 -25.80 56.24 -80.52
N THR A 564 -25.84 56.42 -79.19
CA THR A 564 -26.65 55.69 -78.18
C THR A 564 -26.01 54.43 -77.57
N ILE A 565 -25.12 54.66 -76.58
CA ILE A 565 -25.09 54.05 -75.24
C ILE A 565 -24.08 54.91 -74.45
N THR A 566 -24.40 55.14 -73.18
CA THR A 566 -23.72 55.99 -72.18
C THR A 566 -22.20 56.03 -72.29
N GLU A 567 -21.61 57.20 -72.07
CA GLU A 567 -20.17 57.42 -71.91
C GLU A 567 -19.58 56.45 -70.86
N GLU A 568 -19.05 55.31 -71.30
CA GLU A 568 -18.19 54.47 -70.46
C GLU A 568 -16.83 55.18 -70.34
N ASP A 569 -16.74 56.06 -69.36
CA ASP A 569 -15.51 56.79 -69.04
C ASP A 569 -14.36 55.81 -68.71
N ALA A 570 -13.15 56.20 -69.12
CA ALA A 570 -11.93 55.49 -68.79
C ALA A 570 -11.83 55.20 -67.28
N LEU A 571 -11.19 54.09 -66.90
CA LEU A 571 -11.09 53.62 -65.52
C LEU A 571 -10.57 54.75 -64.60
N ASN A 572 -11.45 55.27 -63.75
CA ASN A 572 -11.15 56.33 -62.78
C ASN A 572 -10.32 55.75 -61.63
N LEU A 573 -9.48 56.57 -60.98
CA LEU A 573 -8.68 56.13 -59.83
C LEU A 573 -9.56 55.51 -58.73
N SER A 574 -10.76 56.06 -58.52
CA SER A 574 -11.74 55.50 -57.57
C SER A 574 -12.24 54.12 -57.98
N SER A 575 -12.59 53.90 -59.26
CA SER A 575 -12.99 52.56 -59.75
C SER A 575 -11.84 51.54 -59.67
N ALA A 576 -10.58 51.97 -59.84
CA ALA A 576 -9.41 51.10 -59.67
C ALA A 576 -9.23 50.67 -58.21
N ILE A 577 -9.43 51.60 -57.27
CA ILE A 577 -9.37 51.33 -55.83
C ILE A 577 -10.49 50.38 -55.43
N TRP A 578 -11.72 50.60 -55.91
CA TRP A 578 -12.86 49.70 -55.67
C TRP A 578 -12.62 48.31 -56.26
N PHE A 579 -12.06 48.22 -57.47
CA PHE A 579 -11.69 46.95 -58.08
C PHE A 579 -10.64 46.19 -57.24
N ALA A 580 -9.57 46.86 -56.78
CA ALA A 580 -8.52 46.23 -55.98
C ALA A 580 -9.02 45.73 -54.62
N TRP A 581 -9.87 46.52 -53.94
CA TRP A 581 -10.52 46.11 -52.68
C TRP A 581 -11.57 45.01 -52.86
N GLY A 582 -12.35 45.07 -53.94
CA GLY A 582 -13.35 44.05 -54.27
C GLY A 582 -12.73 42.67 -54.45
N VAL A 583 -11.59 42.61 -55.18
CA VAL A 583 -10.83 41.37 -55.36
C VAL A 583 -10.24 40.85 -54.04
N LEU A 584 -9.71 41.73 -53.18
CA LEU A 584 -9.14 41.30 -51.88
C LEU A 584 -10.18 40.69 -50.93
N PHE A 585 -11.38 41.28 -50.88
CA PHE A 585 -12.45 40.82 -50.00
C PHE A 585 -13.37 39.77 -50.61
N ASN A 586 -13.04 39.25 -51.81
CA ASN A 586 -13.93 38.37 -52.58
C ASN A 586 -15.35 38.95 -52.74
N SER A 587 -15.46 40.27 -52.87
CA SER A 587 -16.72 40.99 -53.04
C SER A 587 -17.00 41.21 -54.52
N GLY A 588 -18.23 40.92 -54.96
CA GLY A 588 -18.66 41.08 -56.35
C GLY A 588 -18.94 42.53 -56.79
N ILE A 589 -18.63 43.52 -55.93
CA ILE A 589 -18.87 44.94 -56.20
C ILE A 589 -17.62 45.53 -56.87
N GLY A 590 -17.65 45.57 -58.20
CA GLY A 590 -16.60 46.21 -59.01
C GLY A 590 -17.22 46.97 -60.18
N GLU A 591 -17.48 48.26 -59.99
CA GLU A 591 -17.84 49.18 -61.09
C GLU A 591 -16.56 49.57 -61.85
N GLY A 592 -16.07 48.67 -62.70
CA GLY A 592 -14.95 48.93 -63.61
C GLY A 592 -13.92 47.80 -63.67
N THR A 593 -13.89 47.06 -64.77
CA THR A 593 -12.85 46.06 -65.06
C THR A 593 -11.76 46.65 -65.96
N PRO A 594 -10.46 46.32 -65.75
CA PRO A 594 -9.38 46.84 -66.61
C PRO A 594 -9.56 46.42 -68.07
N ARG A 595 -9.55 47.40 -68.98
CA ARG A 595 -9.74 47.17 -70.42
C ARG A 595 -8.43 46.77 -71.11
N SER A 596 -7.31 47.35 -70.67
CA SER A 596 -5.99 47.04 -71.21
C SER A 596 -5.56 45.59 -70.94
N PHE A 597 -4.89 44.97 -71.91
CA PHE A 597 -4.34 43.62 -71.76
C PHE A 597 -3.36 43.54 -70.59
N SER A 598 -2.48 44.54 -70.44
CA SER A 598 -1.56 44.67 -69.31
C SER A 598 -2.29 44.83 -67.97
N GLY A 599 -3.38 45.60 -67.93
CA GLY A 599 -4.23 45.74 -66.74
C GLY A 599 -4.95 44.45 -66.35
N ARG A 600 -5.41 43.66 -67.33
CA ARG A 600 -6.02 42.34 -67.08
C ARG A 600 -5.02 41.34 -66.51
N VAL A 601 -3.81 41.29 -67.04
CA VAL A 601 -2.75 40.41 -66.51
C VAL A 601 -2.39 40.82 -65.08
N LEU A 602 -2.20 42.12 -64.82
CA LEU A 602 -1.94 42.61 -63.46
C LEU A 602 -3.11 42.31 -62.51
N GLY A 603 -4.35 42.44 -62.98
CA GLY A 603 -5.56 42.07 -62.23
C GLY A 603 -5.64 40.57 -61.91
N MET A 604 -5.25 39.69 -62.84
CA MET A 604 -5.18 38.24 -62.61
C MET A 604 -4.11 37.88 -61.57
N VAL A 605 -2.92 38.49 -61.64
CA VAL A 605 -1.86 38.28 -60.65
C VAL A 605 -2.28 38.80 -59.26
N TRP A 606 -2.92 39.96 -59.21
CA TRP A 606 -3.49 40.52 -57.98
C TRP A 606 -4.55 39.60 -57.37
N ALA A 607 -5.44 39.03 -58.19
CA ALA A 607 -6.43 38.07 -57.73
C ALA A 607 -5.80 36.79 -57.15
N GLY A 608 -4.73 36.27 -57.78
CA GLY A 608 -3.96 35.16 -57.23
C GLY A 608 -3.33 35.50 -55.86
N PHE A 609 -2.70 36.67 -55.75
CA PHE A 609 -2.13 37.15 -54.48
C PHE A 609 -3.18 37.34 -53.38
N ALA A 610 -4.33 37.94 -53.70
CA ALA A 610 -5.45 38.13 -52.78
C ALA A 610 -5.97 36.80 -52.21
N MET A 611 -6.17 35.79 -53.09
CA MET A 611 -6.60 34.46 -52.66
C MET A 611 -5.59 33.80 -51.72
N ILE A 612 -4.28 33.95 -51.95
CA ILE A 612 -3.23 33.43 -51.07
C ILE A 612 -3.29 34.08 -49.69
N ILE A 613 -3.49 35.41 -49.61
CA ILE A 613 -3.60 36.12 -48.33
C ILE A 613 -4.83 35.65 -47.55
N VAL A 614 -5.99 35.54 -48.18
CA VAL A 614 -7.22 35.05 -47.53
C VAL A 614 -7.06 33.60 -47.06
N ALA A 615 -6.52 32.72 -47.91
CA ALA A 615 -6.27 31.33 -47.54
C ALA A 615 -5.31 31.23 -46.33
N SER A 616 -4.24 32.03 -46.33
CA SER A 616 -3.26 32.07 -45.23
C SER A 616 -3.86 32.58 -43.92
N TYR A 617 -4.74 33.59 -43.98
CA TYR A 617 -5.48 34.07 -42.81
C TYR A 617 -6.36 32.96 -42.22
N THR A 618 -7.15 32.29 -43.07
CA THR A 618 -8.04 31.21 -42.63
C THR A 618 -7.28 30.00 -42.09
N ALA A 619 -6.15 29.65 -42.70
CA ALA A 619 -5.29 28.55 -42.24
C ALA A 619 -4.63 28.87 -40.89
N ASN A 620 -4.13 30.09 -40.70
CA ASN A 620 -3.49 30.46 -39.44
C ASN A 620 -4.50 30.61 -38.30
N LEU A 621 -5.71 31.11 -38.59
CA LEU A 621 -6.80 31.12 -37.62
C LEU A 621 -7.18 29.70 -37.19
N ALA A 622 -7.34 28.77 -38.15
CA ALA A 622 -7.65 27.38 -37.84
C ALA A 622 -6.53 26.70 -37.02
N ALA A 623 -5.27 26.93 -37.39
CA ALA A 623 -4.12 26.40 -36.65
C ALA A 623 -4.07 26.93 -35.21
N PHE A 624 -4.33 28.22 -35.00
CA PHE A 624 -4.36 28.83 -33.67
C PHE A 624 -5.41 28.18 -32.76
N LEU A 625 -6.60 27.90 -33.28
CA LEU A 625 -7.68 27.25 -32.51
C LEU A 625 -7.39 25.80 -32.14
N VAL A 626 -6.54 25.12 -32.91
CA VAL A 626 -6.10 23.74 -32.62
C VAL A 626 -4.95 23.72 -31.61
N LEU A 627 -4.10 24.74 -31.61
CA LEU A 627 -2.89 24.83 -30.78
C LEU A 627 -3.14 25.36 -29.37
N ASP A 628 -4.20 26.16 -29.15
CA ASP A 628 -4.60 26.65 -27.82
C ASP A 628 -5.28 25.53 -27.00
N ARG A 629 -4.50 24.52 -26.62
CA ARG A 629 -4.92 23.54 -25.62
C ARG A 629 -4.80 24.17 -24.23
N PRO A 630 -5.80 24.04 -23.34
CA PRO A 630 -5.64 24.46 -21.96
C PRO A 630 -4.43 23.74 -21.35
N GLN A 631 -3.74 24.40 -20.40
CA GLN A 631 -2.65 23.74 -19.71
C GLN A 631 -3.18 22.44 -19.09
N THR A 632 -2.53 21.33 -19.42
CA THR A 632 -2.88 20.03 -18.88
C THR A 632 -2.80 20.09 -17.36
N ALA A 633 -3.71 19.39 -16.69
CA ALA A 633 -3.60 19.14 -15.26
C ALA A 633 -2.20 18.56 -14.92
N LEU A 634 -1.75 18.75 -13.69
CA LEU A 634 -0.48 18.17 -13.23
C LEU A 634 -0.49 16.67 -13.49
N SER A 635 0.54 16.16 -14.17
CA SER A 635 0.61 14.74 -14.56
C SER A 635 0.79 13.81 -13.36
N GLY A 636 1.36 14.32 -12.27
CA GLY A 636 1.58 13.62 -11.02
C GLY A 636 2.81 14.15 -10.28
N ILE A 637 3.34 13.36 -9.35
CA ILE A 637 4.48 13.76 -8.49
C ILE A 637 5.77 14.06 -9.26
N ASN A 638 5.94 13.48 -10.45
CA ASN A 638 7.12 13.68 -11.30
C ASN A 638 6.99 14.86 -12.26
N ASP A 639 5.93 15.68 -12.15
CA ASP A 639 5.77 16.86 -12.98
C ASP A 639 6.95 17.84 -12.75
N PRO A 640 7.60 18.34 -13.83
CA PRO A 640 8.66 19.33 -13.72
C PRO A 640 8.28 20.57 -12.91
N ARG A 641 7.01 20.98 -12.94
CA ARG A 641 6.49 22.14 -12.19
C ARG A 641 6.50 21.93 -10.69
N LEU A 642 6.47 20.68 -10.22
CA LEU A 642 6.56 20.35 -8.80
C LEU A 642 8.01 20.13 -8.37
N ARG A 643 8.81 19.47 -9.22
CA ARG A 643 10.24 19.21 -8.97
C ARG A 643 11.08 20.48 -8.96
N THR A 644 10.80 21.38 -9.90
CA THR A 644 11.49 22.66 -10.06
C THR A 644 10.43 23.76 -10.23
N PRO A 645 9.82 24.23 -9.13
CA PRO A 645 8.71 25.16 -9.21
C PRO A 645 9.13 26.51 -9.81
N PRO A 646 8.37 27.05 -10.78
CA PRO A 646 8.56 28.42 -11.25
C PRO A 646 8.25 29.42 -10.14
N GLU A 647 8.81 30.63 -10.24
CA GLU A 647 8.52 31.70 -9.27
C GLU A 647 7.00 31.97 -9.19
N GLY A 648 6.46 31.99 -7.97
CA GLY A 648 5.02 32.13 -7.72
C GLY A 648 4.21 30.83 -7.66
N PHE A 649 4.82 29.66 -7.90
CA PHE A 649 4.16 28.37 -7.73
C PHE A 649 4.42 27.78 -6.34
N ASN A 650 3.43 27.90 -5.46
CA ASN A 650 3.49 27.39 -4.08
C ASN A 650 2.63 26.14 -3.94
N TYR A 651 3.14 25.17 -3.18
CA TYR A 651 2.43 23.93 -2.84
C TYR A 651 2.82 23.51 -1.41
N SER A 652 1.90 22.84 -0.71
CA SER A 652 2.12 22.42 0.67
C SER A 652 1.22 21.26 1.10
N THR A 653 1.41 20.80 2.33
CA THR A 653 0.64 19.75 3.02
C THR A 653 0.36 20.16 4.47
N VAL A 654 -0.44 19.37 5.18
CA VAL A 654 -0.71 19.54 6.61
C VAL A 654 0.46 19.05 7.45
N ARG A 655 0.84 19.81 8.48
CA ARG A 655 1.95 19.50 9.40
C ARG A 655 1.66 18.24 10.23
N HIS A 656 2.69 17.44 10.52
CA HIS A 656 2.58 16.22 11.35
C HIS A 656 1.56 15.19 10.80
N SER A 657 1.21 15.29 9.51
CA SER A 657 0.33 14.34 8.83
C SER A 657 1.11 13.11 8.34
N SER A 658 0.39 12.04 7.97
CA SER A 658 1.01 10.88 7.32
C SER A 658 1.67 11.24 5.98
N VAL A 659 1.17 12.29 5.30
CA VAL A 659 1.74 12.81 4.05
C VAL A 659 3.06 13.52 4.32
N ASP A 660 3.13 14.35 5.36
CA ASP A 660 4.36 15.02 5.78
C ASP A 660 5.48 13.99 6.10
N ASN A 661 5.17 12.97 6.92
CA ASN A 661 6.10 11.88 7.22
C ASN A 661 6.53 11.11 5.96
N TYR A 662 5.62 10.90 5.00
CA TYR A 662 5.94 10.25 3.73
C TYR A 662 7.01 11.02 2.95
N PHE A 663 6.86 12.34 2.82
CA PHE A 663 7.84 13.21 2.16
C PHE A 663 9.16 13.30 2.93
N LYS A 664 9.11 13.29 4.27
CA LYS A 664 10.30 13.28 5.13
C LYS A 664 11.12 12.00 5.01
N ARG A 665 10.46 10.86 4.81
CA ARG A 665 11.10 9.54 4.68
C ARG A 665 11.78 9.34 3.32
N GLN A 666 11.26 9.96 2.26
CA GLN A 666 11.77 9.73 0.90
C GLN A 666 12.90 10.70 0.55
N VAL A 667 14.11 10.15 0.44
CA VAL A 667 15.33 10.93 0.11
C VAL A 667 15.20 11.68 -1.23
N GLU A 668 14.58 11.06 -2.24
CA GLU A 668 14.38 11.68 -3.56
C GLU A 668 13.44 12.89 -3.54
N LEU A 669 12.57 13.01 -2.53
CA LEU A 669 11.58 14.08 -2.39
C LEU A 669 11.97 15.12 -1.32
N ALA A 670 13.15 14.98 -0.71
CA ALA A 670 13.64 15.93 0.29
C ALA A 670 13.66 17.40 -0.18
N PRO A 671 14.01 17.73 -1.45
CA PRO A 671 13.92 19.11 -1.94
C PRO A 671 12.49 19.66 -1.93
N MET A 672 11.50 18.81 -2.25
CA MET A 672 10.08 19.19 -2.22
C MET A 672 9.61 19.41 -0.78
N HIS A 673 9.96 18.51 0.14
CA HIS A 673 9.65 18.65 1.57
C HIS A 673 10.22 19.96 2.15
N LYS A 674 11.47 20.31 1.80
CA LYS A 674 12.09 21.58 2.23
C LYS A 674 11.37 22.82 1.70
N ARG A 675 10.72 22.74 0.54
CA ARG A 675 9.92 23.84 -0.01
C ARG A 675 8.54 23.89 0.65
N MET A 676 7.90 22.74 0.82
CA MET A 676 6.62 22.62 1.54
C MET A 676 6.72 23.13 2.97
N SER A 677 7.86 22.90 3.64
CA SER A 677 8.05 23.32 5.04
C SER A 677 8.05 24.83 5.27
N GLN A 678 8.11 25.63 4.19
CA GLN A 678 7.97 27.07 4.26
C GLN A 678 6.52 27.53 4.39
N LEU A 679 5.54 26.68 4.07
CA LEU A 679 4.11 27.03 4.03
C LEU A 679 3.23 25.89 4.57
N PHE A 680 3.56 25.28 5.70
CA PHE A 680 2.68 24.26 6.28
C PHE A 680 1.37 24.84 6.83
N TYR A 681 0.30 24.06 6.70
CA TYR A 681 -0.98 24.32 7.34
C TYR A 681 -1.17 23.37 8.53
N ASP A 682 -1.90 23.81 9.56
CA ASP A 682 -2.16 23.01 10.76
C ASP A 682 -3.44 22.16 10.65
N SER A 683 -4.42 22.60 9.85
CA SER A 683 -5.68 21.88 9.59
C SER A 683 -5.94 21.72 8.08
N VAL A 684 -6.73 20.69 7.75
CA VAL A 684 -7.18 20.40 6.36
C VAL A 684 -8.12 21.49 5.86
N GLU A 685 -9.00 22.00 6.72
CA GLU A 685 -9.96 23.06 6.41
C GLU A 685 -9.24 24.35 6.00
N ASP A 686 -8.19 24.73 6.72
CA ASP A 686 -7.37 25.90 6.41
C ASP A 686 -6.64 25.74 5.07
N ALA A 687 -6.09 24.55 4.81
CA ALA A 687 -5.42 24.24 3.56
C ALA A 687 -6.38 24.33 2.36
N ILE A 688 -7.60 23.80 2.49
CA ILE A 688 -8.64 23.88 1.46
C ILE A 688 -9.10 25.32 1.27
N ALA A 689 -9.31 26.07 2.35
CA ALA A 689 -9.69 27.47 2.30
C ALA A 689 -8.64 28.33 1.57
N ALA A 690 -7.35 28.06 1.79
CA ALA A 690 -6.26 28.75 1.10
C ALA A 690 -6.22 28.47 -0.41
N VAL A 691 -6.55 27.24 -0.85
CA VAL A 691 -6.70 26.92 -2.28
C VAL A 691 -7.95 27.58 -2.88
N LYS A 692 -9.00 27.77 -2.06
CA LYS A 692 -10.25 28.45 -2.45
C LYS A 692 -10.10 29.98 -2.55
N SER A 693 -9.20 30.61 -1.79
CA SER A 693 -9.13 32.07 -1.64
C SER A 693 -8.33 32.79 -2.75
N GLU A 694 -8.86 32.81 -3.97
CA GLU A 694 -8.56 33.85 -4.97
C GLU A 694 -9.83 34.11 -5.79
N TYR A 695 -10.63 35.10 -5.32
CA TYR A 695 -11.93 35.59 -5.79
C TYR A 695 -13.16 34.64 -5.71
N GLU A 696 -14.02 34.96 -4.73
CA GLU A 696 -15.46 34.66 -4.55
C GLU A 696 -15.98 33.22 -4.73
N ALA A 697 -16.62 32.74 -3.65
CA ALA A 697 -17.34 31.48 -3.56
C ALA A 697 -18.43 31.33 -4.64
N ALA A 698 -18.19 30.43 -5.60
CA ALA A 698 -19.25 29.86 -6.43
C ALA A 698 -18.84 28.44 -6.92
N ASN A 699 -19.46 27.44 -6.28
CA ASN A 699 -19.55 26.01 -6.65
C ASN A 699 -18.30 25.14 -6.43
N ASP A 700 -18.44 24.15 -5.54
CA ASP A 700 -17.42 23.17 -5.12
C ASP A 700 -16.85 22.26 -6.25
N CYS A 701 -17.22 22.48 -7.52
CA CYS A 701 -16.75 21.72 -8.67
C CYS A 701 -15.49 22.28 -9.35
N GLU A 702 -14.90 23.38 -8.85
CA GLU A 702 -13.68 23.98 -9.43
C GLU A 702 -12.39 23.30 -8.93
N LEU A 703 -12.46 22.51 -7.86
CA LEU A 703 -11.31 21.75 -7.37
C LEU A 703 -11.24 20.40 -8.09
N ILE A 704 -10.09 20.11 -8.69
CA ILE A 704 -9.86 18.83 -9.37
C ILE A 704 -8.69 18.10 -8.72
N ILE A 705 -8.89 16.80 -8.51
CA ILE A 705 -7.82 15.88 -8.17
C ILE A 705 -7.01 15.65 -9.44
N SER A 706 -5.70 15.92 -9.40
CA SER A 706 -4.81 15.84 -10.55
C SER A 706 -3.67 14.85 -10.33
N GLY A 707 -3.33 14.12 -11.40
CA GLY A 707 -2.26 13.14 -11.43
C GLY A 707 -2.66 11.77 -10.89
N GLU A 708 -1.76 10.80 -11.07
CA GLU A 708 -1.94 9.46 -10.52
C GLU A 708 -1.73 9.43 -9.00
N HIS A 709 -2.49 8.55 -8.33
CA HIS A 709 -2.33 8.25 -6.92
C HIS A 709 -0.93 7.69 -6.64
N PHE A 710 -0.15 8.37 -5.79
CA PHE A 710 1.16 7.90 -5.33
C PHE A 710 1.13 7.64 -3.82
N GLY A 711 2.09 6.86 -3.29
CA GLY A 711 2.12 6.56 -1.86
C GLY A 711 0.86 5.83 -1.38
N ARG A 712 0.46 4.75 -2.06
CA ARG A 712 -0.72 3.95 -1.70
C ARG A 712 -0.57 3.39 -0.29
N SER A 713 -1.61 3.56 0.51
CA SER A 713 -1.74 3.06 1.88
C SER A 713 -3.19 2.68 2.15
N GLY A 714 -3.43 1.91 3.21
CA GLY A 714 -4.78 1.54 3.62
C GLY A 714 -5.17 2.20 4.93
N TYR A 715 -6.45 2.45 5.10
CA TYR A 715 -7.06 2.70 6.41
C TYR A 715 -7.40 1.38 7.07
N ALA A 716 -7.02 1.24 8.33
CA ALA A 716 -7.27 0.05 9.12
C ALA A 716 -7.64 0.40 10.56
N ILE A 717 -8.26 -0.56 11.22
CA ILE A 717 -8.56 -0.51 12.65
C ILE A 717 -7.26 -0.75 13.41
N GLY A 718 -6.98 0.10 14.39
CA GLY A 718 -5.79 0.01 15.24
C GLY A 718 -6.03 -0.82 16.48
N PHE A 719 -5.05 -1.65 16.83
CA PHE A 719 -4.99 -2.46 18.04
C PHE A 719 -3.70 -2.19 18.79
N PRO A 720 -3.69 -2.23 20.14
CA PRO A 720 -2.47 -2.06 20.92
C PRO A 720 -1.49 -3.19 20.58
N LYS A 721 -0.21 -2.86 20.37
CA LYS A 721 0.86 -3.85 20.21
C LYS A 721 1.54 -4.06 21.55
N GLY A 722 1.59 -5.30 22.02
CA GLY A 722 2.05 -5.64 23.37
C GLY A 722 3.53 -5.34 23.69
N GLN A 723 4.31 -4.79 22.75
CA GLN A 723 5.75 -4.54 22.94
C GLN A 723 6.10 -3.18 23.56
N ALA A 724 5.19 -2.21 23.59
CA ALA A 724 5.62 -0.82 23.56
C ALA A 724 5.71 -0.13 24.95
N TYR A 725 5.00 -0.60 25.97
CA TYR A 725 4.89 0.15 27.24
C TYR A 725 5.93 -0.17 28.33
N PHE A 726 6.79 -1.19 28.18
CA PHE A 726 7.61 -1.66 29.30
C PHE A 726 9.10 -1.72 28.98
N LYS A 727 9.75 -0.54 28.88
CA LYS A 727 11.22 -0.44 28.75
C LYS A 727 12.00 -0.79 30.03
N ASN A 728 11.34 -0.95 31.19
CA ASN A 728 12.01 -1.12 32.49
C ASN A 728 11.63 -2.41 33.27
N SER A 729 11.01 -3.42 32.64
CA SER A 729 10.74 -4.71 33.30
C SER A 729 11.06 -5.88 32.37
N ASN A 730 11.63 -6.94 32.95
CA ASN A 730 12.24 -8.05 32.23
C ASN A 730 11.24 -8.82 31.35
N SER A 731 11.55 -8.84 30.05
CA SER A 731 11.21 -9.66 28.88
C SER A 731 9.98 -10.59 28.78
N ILE A 732 9.23 -10.95 29.81
CA ILE A 732 8.25 -12.07 29.73
C ILE A 732 6.79 -11.65 29.93
N MET A 733 6.55 -10.51 30.62
CA MET A 733 5.25 -9.78 30.55
C MET A 733 4.92 -9.29 29.11
N LYS A 734 5.86 -9.48 28.19
CA LYS A 734 5.86 -9.14 26.77
C LYS A 734 4.95 -10.04 25.93
N LEU A 735 4.72 -11.30 26.31
CA LEU A 735 4.18 -12.31 25.38
C LEU A 735 2.65 -12.40 25.40
N PHE A 736 1.98 -12.13 26.52
CA PHE A 736 0.58 -12.53 26.65
C PHE A 736 -0.46 -11.43 26.47
N LYS A 737 -0.14 -10.16 26.81
CA LYS A 737 -0.99 -9.03 26.40
C LYS A 737 -1.09 -8.91 24.86
N ILE A 738 -0.25 -9.65 24.13
CA ILE A 738 -0.28 -9.83 22.67
C ILE A 738 -1.40 -10.80 22.24
N LEU A 739 -1.73 -11.84 23.01
CA LEU A 739 -2.61 -12.94 22.59
C LEU A 739 -4.11 -12.64 22.67
N GLU A 740 -4.57 -12.01 23.75
CA GLU A 740 -5.97 -11.55 23.88
C GLU A 740 -6.33 -10.51 22.79
N LYS A 741 -5.38 -9.63 22.47
CA LYS A 741 -5.52 -8.59 21.44
C LYS A 741 -5.35 -9.14 20.03
N PHE A 742 -4.58 -10.23 19.88
CA PHE A 742 -4.50 -11.00 18.63
C PHE A 742 -5.82 -11.71 18.31
N TYR A 743 -6.58 -12.16 19.32
CA TYR A 743 -7.92 -12.74 19.13
C TYR A 743 -8.88 -11.74 18.45
N TRP A 744 -9.04 -10.54 19.01
CA TRP A 744 -9.91 -9.51 18.43
C TRP A 744 -9.41 -9.04 17.06
N LYS A 745 -8.10 -8.83 16.91
CA LYS A 745 -7.48 -8.49 15.61
C LYS A 745 -7.83 -9.52 14.54
N LYS A 746 -7.70 -10.82 14.83
CA LYS A 746 -8.00 -11.91 13.89
C LYS A 746 -9.50 -11.96 13.58
N LYS A 747 -10.36 -11.94 14.59
CA LYS A 747 -11.83 -12.01 14.44
C LYS A 747 -12.38 -10.82 13.64
N ILE A 748 -11.91 -9.61 13.93
CA ILE A 748 -12.28 -8.39 13.21
C ILE A 748 -11.72 -8.39 11.80
N SER A 749 -10.47 -8.79 11.60
CA SER A 749 -9.89 -8.86 10.25
C SER A 749 -10.64 -9.85 9.35
N LEU A 750 -11.05 -11.01 9.88
CA LEU A 750 -11.87 -11.97 9.15
C LEU A 750 -13.27 -11.42 8.85
N SER A 751 -13.89 -10.73 9.82
CA SER A 751 -15.21 -10.12 9.63
C SER A 751 -15.17 -8.98 8.61
N LEU A 752 -14.13 -8.14 8.64
CA LEU A 752 -13.90 -7.10 7.64
C LEU A 752 -13.76 -7.67 6.23
N LEU A 753 -13.05 -8.79 6.07
CA LEU A 753 -12.97 -9.49 4.79
C LEU A 753 -14.35 -9.98 4.36
N GLY A 754 -15.13 -10.58 5.26
CA GLY A 754 -16.51 -10.97 4.98
C GLY A 754 -17.40 -9.80 4.58
N LEU A 755 -17.26 -8.63 5.20
CA LEU A 755 -17.98 -7.40 4.83
C LEU A 755 -17.58 -6.88 3.44
N HIS A 756 -16.32 -7.05 3.03
CA HIS A 756 -15.89 -6.78 1.66
C HIS A 756 -16.52 -7.75 0.66
N GLU A 757 -16.58 -9.04 0.98
CA GLU A 757 -17.17 -10.07 0.12
C GLU A 757 -18.68 -9.91 -0.09
N ILE A 758 -19.39 -9.49 0.97
CA ILE A 758 -20.84 -9.23 0.93
C ILE A 758 -21.17 -7.94 0.16
N GLY A 759 -20.20 -7.05 -0.05
CA GLY A 759 -20.41 -5.75 -0.70
C GLY A 759 -20.83 -4.62 0.25
N PHE A 760 -20.86 -4.86 1.57
CA PHE A 760 -21.25 -3.85 2.57
C PHE A 760 -20.36 -2.59 2.53
N MET A 761 -19.07 -2.75 2.22
CA MET A 761 -18.15 -1.61 2.08
C MET A 761 -18.50 -0.72 0.88
N GLU A 762 -19.06 -1.29 -0.19
CA GLU A 762 -19.53 -0.54 -1.36
C GLU A 762 -20.81 0.25 -1.03
N ASP A 763 -21.69 -0.33 -0.21
CA ASP A 763 -22.88 0.37 0.30
C ASP A 763 -22.50 1.57 1.17
N LEU A 764 -21.50 1.42 2.05
CA LEU A 764 -20.97 2.53 2.85
C LEU A 764 -20.31 3.61 1.97
N ASP A 765 -19.58 3.22 0.92
CA ASP A 765 -19.01 4.16 -0.05
C ASP A 765 -20.09 4.96 -0.77
N ASN A 766 -21.16 4.29 -1.20
CA ASN A 766 -22.32 4.94 -1.83
C ASN A 766 -23.04 5.91 -0.87
N LYS A 767 -23.16 5.53 0.40
CA LYS A 767 -23.85 6.30 1.44
C LYS A 767 -23.06 7.52 1.93
N TRP A 768 -21.74 7.40 2.10
CA TRP A 768 -20.96 8.46 2.77
C TRP A 768 -20.01 9.21 1.85
N ILE A 769 -19.54 8.61 0.75
CA ILE A 769 -18.48 9.16 -0.11
C ILE A 769 -19.05 9.61 -1.47
N LEU A 770 -19.76 8.73 -2.17
CA LEU A 770 -20.18 8.95 -3.57
C LEU A 770 -21.47 9.78 -3.71
N LEU A 771 -22.13 10.11 -2.59
CA LEU A 771 -23.38 10.87 -2.57
C LEU A 771 -23.27 12.25 -3.26
N ASN A 772 -22.05 12.79 -3.39
CA ASN A 772 -21.76 14.09 -4.00
C ASN A 772 -21.25 14.03 -5.46
N GLU A 773 -21.00 12.85 -6.05
CA GLU A 773 -20.54 12.75 -7.46
C GLU A 773 -21.60 13.23 -8.46
N GLN A 774 -22.88 13.19 -8.09
CA GLN A 774 -23.96 13.72 -8.95
C GLN A 774 -23.95 15.26 -9.07
N VAL A 775 -23.28 15.97 -8.15
CA VAL A 775 -23.25 17.44 -8.11
C VAL A 775 -22.20 18.00 -9.08
N CYS A 776 -21.12 17.25 -9.36
CA CYS A 776 -20.04 17.66 -10.22
C CYS A 776 -19.76 16.60 -11.30
N ALA A 777 -20.68 16.43 -12.26
CA ALA A 777 -20.43 15.61 -13.43
C ALA A 777 -19.21 16.17 -14.20
N ILE A 778 -18.05 15.53 -14.02
CA ILE A 778 -16.85 15.76 -14.82
C ILE A 778 -17.26 15.42 -16.25
N LYS A 779 -17.53 16.45 -17.07
CA LYS A 779 -17.79 16.26 -18.49
C LYS A 779 -16.52 15.68 -19.11
N PRO A 780 -16.51 14.41 -19.55
CA PRO A 780 -15.32 13.82 -20.15
C PRO A 780 -15.03 14.55 -21.46
N GLU A 781 -13.75 14.91 -21.63
CA GLU A 781 -13.15 15.53 -22.81
C GLU A 781 -13.91 16.71 -23.41
N GLN A 782 -13.57 17.91 -22.93
CA GLN A 782 -13.92 19.15 -23.62
C GLN A 782 -13.35 19.11 -25.05
N PHE A 783 -14.25 18.97 -26.03
CA PHE A 783 -14.07 19.45 -27.39
C PHE A 783 -13.34 20.81 -27.37
N PRO A 784 -12.51 21.14 -28.39
CA PRO A 784 -11.87 22.46 -28.44
C PRO A 784 -12.93 23.54 -28.20
N PRO A 785 -12.66 24.53 -27.33
CA PRO A 785 -13.65 25.51 -26.93
C PRO A 785 -14.26 26.14 -28.18
N THR A 786 -15.55 25.86 -28.43
CA THR A 786 -16.25 26.45 -29.58
C THR A 786 -16.17 27.96 -29.45
N LEU A 787 -15.79 28.69 -30.52
CA LEU A 787 -15.79 30.15 -30.48
C LEU A 787 -17.17 30.66 -30.08
N GLY A 788 -17.29 31.16 -28.85
CA GLY A 788 -18.50 31.80 -28.38
C GLY A 788 -18.69 33.17 -29.00
N LEU A 789 -19.93 33.68 -28.94
CA LEU A 789 -20.30 35.05 -29.38
C LEU A 789 -19.41 36.13 -28.73
N LYS A 790 -18.95 35.92 -27.50
CA LYS A 790 -18.05 36.84 -26.79
C LYS A 790 -16.69 37.00 -27.49
N ASN A 791 -16.14 35.94 -28.08
CA ASN A 791 -14.83 35.98 -28.75
C ASN A 791 -14.90 36.64 -30.13
N MET A 792 -16.09 36.71 -30.74
CA MET A 792 -16.36 37.43 -32.00
C MET A 792 -16.95 38.83 -31.79
N ALA A 793 -17.15 39.26 -30.53
CA ALA A 793 -17.77 40.55 -30.22
C ALA A 793 -17.05 41.75 -30.86
N GLY A 794 -15.72 41.69 -30.98
CA GLY A 794 -14.92 42.73 -31.64
C GLY A 794 -15.31 42.98 -33.11
N VAL A 795 -15.68 41.92 -33.85
CA VAL A 795 -16.13 42.04 -35.25
C VAL A 795 -17.46 42.76 -35.34
N PHE A 796 -18.41 42.43 -34.47
CA PHE A 796 -19.72 43.09 -34.42
C PHE A 796 -19.62 44.56 -34.01
N ILE A 797 -18.74 44.88 -33.06
CA ILE A 797 -18.46 46.26 -32.65
C ILE A 797 -17.88 47.06 -33.84
N LEU A 798 -16.97 46.47 -34.61
CA LEU A 798 -16.39 47.12 -35.80
C LEU A 798 -17.43 47.38 -36.89
N VAL A 799 -18.37 46.45 -37.12
CA VAL A 799 -19.48 46.67 -38.05
C VAL A 799 -20.39 47.79 -37.55
N ALA A 800 -20.73 47.81 -36.26
CA ALA A 800 -21.56 48.86 -35.67
C ALA A 800 -20.92 50.25 -35.79
N THR A 801 -19.61 50.36 -35.51
CA THR A 801 -18.87 51.63 -35.71
C THR A 801 -18.78 52.01 -37.18
N GLY A 802 -18.64 51.05 -38.09
CA GLY A 802 -18.68 51.26 -39.53
C GLY A 802 -20.01 51.83 -40.03
N ILE A 803 -21.15 51.31 -39.54
CA ILE A 803 -22.49 51.82 -39.86
C ILE A 803 -22.65 53.26 -39.36
N LEU A 804 -22.27 53.52 -38.10
CA LEU A 804 -22.33 54.88 -37.53
C LEU A 804 -21.43 55.86 -38.30
N GLY A 805 -20.23 55.43 -38.67
CA GLY A 805 -19.33 56.19 -39.52
C GLY A 805 -19.92 56.47 -40.90
N GLY A 806 -20.57 55.48 -41.51
CA GLY A 806 -21.29 55.63 -42.78
C GLY A 806 -22.44 56.64 -42.71
N ILE A 807 -23.20 56.63 -41.62
CA ILE A 807 -24.24 57.65 -41.35
C ILE A 807 -23.61 59.05 -41.22
N GLY A 808 -22.44 59.15 -40.58
CA GLY A 808 -21.67 60.39 -40.53
C GLY A 808 -21.20 60.87 -41.91
N LEU A 809 -20.64 59.96 -42.72
CA LEU A 809 -20.15 60.25 -44.06
C LEU A 809 -21.27 60.65 -45.02
N ILE A 810 -22.43 59.99 -45.01
CA ILE A 810 -23.57 60.40 -45.85
C ILE A 810 -24.09 61.78 -45.44
N MET A 811 -24.12 62.09 -44.14
CA MET A 811 -24.49 63.42 -43.68
C MET A 811 -23.48 64.49 -44.12
N PHE A 812 -22.18 64.16 -44.06
CA PHE A 812 -21.12 65.01 -44.58
C PHE A 812 -21.21 65.18 -46.09
N GLU A 813 -21.45 64.12 -46.87
CA GLU A 813 -21.62 64.18 -48.32
C GLU A 813 -22.84 65.01 -48.71
N ILE A 814 -23.97 64.82 -48.04
CA ILE A 814 -25.17 65.64 -48.25
C ILE A 814 -24.86 67.10 -47.93
N PHE A 815 -24.14 67.39 -46.85
CA PHE A 815 -23.75 68.76 -46.49
C PHE A 815 -22.76 69.36 -47.49
N TYR A 816 -21.72 68.61 -47.86
CA TYR A 816 -20.69 69.00 -48.81
C TYR A 816 -21.30 69.24 -50.20
N LYS A 817 -22.14 68.32 -50.67
CA LYS A 817 -22.88 68.46 -51.93
C LYS A 817 -23.82 69.66 -51.85
N ARG A 818 -24.64 69.81 -50.80
CA ARG A 818 -25.51 71.00 -50.62
C ARG A 818 -24.72 72.31 -50.60
N HIS A 819 -23.54 72.34 -49.98
CA HIS A 819 -22.66 73.51 -49.96
C HIS A 819 -22.07 73.78 -51.34
N GLN A 820 -21.63 72.75 -52.06
CA GLN A 820 -21.12 72.86 -53.42
C GLN A 820 -22.23 73.28 -54.39
N THR A 821 -23.46 72.75 -54.28
CA THR A 821 -24.61 73.18 -55.09
C THR A 821 -24.99 74.62 -54.75
N LYS A 822 -24.90 75.06 -53.49
CA LYS A 822 -25.07 76.48 -53.11
C LYS A 822 -23.97 77.36 -53.72
N LYS A 823 -22.71 76.90 -53.75
CA LYS A 823 -21.58 77.60 -54.39
C LYS A 823 -21.74 77.66 -55.91
N GLN A 824 -22.16 76.57 -56.55
CA GLN A 824 -22.49 76.50 -57.98
C GLN A 824 -23.66 77.40 -58.33
N ARG A 825 -24.77 77.38 -57.56
CA ARG A 825 -25.90 78.31 -57.75
C ARG A 825 -25.51 79.78 -57.56
N ARG A 826 -24.60 80.11 -56.63
CA ARG A 826 -24.04 81.47 -56.48
C ARG A 826 -23.17 81.88 -57.68
N LEU A 827 -22.38 80.95 -58.23
CA LEU A 827 -21.59 81.15 -59.45
C LEU A 827 -22.46 81.29 -60.70
N GLU A 828 -23.56 80.53 -60.81
CA GLU A 828 -24.54 80.64 -61.89
C GLU A 828 -25.33 81.96 -61.81
N LEU A 829 -25.74 82.40 -60.62
CA LEU A 829 -26.34 83.72 -60.43
C LEU A 829 -25.37 84.87 -60.77
N ALA A 830 -24.08 84.72 -60.47
CA ALA A 830 -23.05 85.68 -60.86
C ALA A 830 -22.79 85.69 -62.38
N ARG A 831 -22.80 84.52 -63.04
CA ARG A 831 -22.72 84.41 -64.51
C ARG A 831 -23.95 85.03 -65.20
N ASN A 832 -25.15 84.74 -64.71
CA ASN A 832 -26.39 85.32 -65.24
C ASN A 832 -26.48 86.85 -65.02
N ALA A 833 -25.94 87.36 -63.91
CA ALA A 833 -25.83 88.80 -63.67
C ALA A 833 -24.78 89.46 -64.59
N TRP A 834 -23.66 88.78 -64.86
CA TRP A 834 -22.63 89.21 -65.80
C TRP A 834 -23.17 89.26 -67.23
N ASP A 835 -23.92 88.27 -67.67
CA ASP A 835 -24.50 88.24 -69.01
C ASP A 835 -25.57 89.33 -69.20
N ARG A 836 -26.40 89.60 -68.19
CA ARG A 836 -27.33 90.77 -68.20
C ARG A 836 -26.61 92.11 -68.23
N TRP A 837 -25.50 92.26 -67.51
CA TRP A 837 -24.68 93.48 -67.56
C TRP A 837 -24.02 93.65 -68.93
N LYS A 838 -23.50 92.56 -69.51
CA LYS A 838 -22.92 92.54 -70.86
C LYS A 838 -23.96 92.95 -71.92
N GLU A 839 -25.20 92.46 -71.79
CA GLU A 839 -26.32 92.81 -72.66
C GLU A 839 -26.74 94.29 -72.52
N LEU A 840 -26.76 94.84 -71.30
CA LEU A 840 -27.05 96.26 -71.04
C LEU A 840 -25.95 97.21 -71.55
N VAL A 841 -24.68 96.81 -71.43
CA VAL A 841 -23.53 97.55 -71.97
C VAL A 841 -23.51 97.48 -73.50
N GLN A 842 -23.86 96.33 -74.10
CA GLN A 842 -24.05 96.22 -75.55
C GLN A 842 -25.23 97.07 -76.04
N LYS A 843 -26.36 97.12 -75.32
CA LYS A 843 -27.50 98.02 -75.62
C LYS A 843 -27.12 99.50 -75.49
N GLN A 844 -26.27 99.89 -74.55
CA GLN A 844 -25.74 101.26 -74.44
C GLN A 844 -24.75 101.62 -75.55
N LYS A 845 -23.90 100.68 -75.98
CA LYS A 845 -23.02 100.86 -77.16
C LYS A 845 -23.82 100.97 -78.46
N LEU A 846 -24.82 100.11 -78.68
CA LEU A 846 -25.76 100.18 -79.80
C LEU A 846 -26.60 101.47 -79.78
N ARG A 847 -27.04 101.96 -78.61
CA ARG A 847 -27.71 103.27 -78.49
C ARG A 847 -26.78 104.43 -78.88
N LYS A 848 -25.53 104.45 -78.40
CA LYS A 848 -24.54 105.48 -78.77
C LYS A 848 -24.15 105.42 -80.26
N GLU A 849 -24.07 104.23 -80.86
CA GLU A 849 -23.85 104.07 -82.30
C GLU A 849 -25.09 104.44 -83.13
N SER A 850 -26.30 104.15 -82.66
CA SER A 850 -27.55 104.56 -83.32
C SER A 850 -27.77 106.08 -83.28
N LEU A 851 -27.37 106.76 -82.20
CA LEU A 851 -27.39 108.23 -82.09
C LEU A 851 -26.34 108.90 -82.98
N ARG A 852 -25.15 108.30 -83.12
CA ARG A 852 -24.12 108.76 -84.09
C ARG A 852 -24.54 108.54 -85.54
N ARG A 853 -25.17 107.39 -85.86
CA ARG A 853 -25.74 107.12 -87.19
C ARG A 853 -26.95 108.03 -87.49
N ALA A 854 -27.83 108.31 -86.53
CA ALA A 854 -28.97 109.22 -86.68
C ALA A 854 -28.58 110.71 -86.87
N ALA A 855 -27.45 111.16 -86.30
CA ALA A 855 -26.90 112.50 -86.55
C ALA A 855 -26.27 112.63 -87.95
N GLN A 856 -25.66 111.55 -88.48
CA GLN A 856 -25.15 111.49 -89.86
C GLN A 856 -26.26 111.27 -90.91
N GLN A 857 -27.36 110.60 -90.55
CA GLN A 857 -28.53 110.39 -91.43
C GLN A 857 -29.34 111.68 -91.61
N ARG A 858 -29.57 112.50 -90.57
CA ARG A 858 -30.26 113.80 -90.69
C ARG A 858 -29.56 114.80 -91.62
N CYS A 859 -28.23 114.71 -91.73
CA CYS A 859 -27.41 115.53 -92.63
C CYS A 859 -27.40 115.00 -94.09
N ARG A 860 -27.64 113.69 -94.30
CA ARG A 860 -27.79 113.08 -95.63
C ARG A 860 -29.24 113.13 -96.17
N ASP A 861 -30.24 113.09 -95.30
CA ASP A 861 -31.66 113.08 -95.68
C ASP A 861 -32.20 114.46 -96.11
N GLN A 862 -31.58 115.57 -95.68
CA GLN A 862 -31.87 116.92 -96.21
C GLN A 862 -31.35 117.13 -97.65
N LEU A 863 -30.27 116.46 -98.06
CA LEU A 863 -29.69 116.56 -99.41
C LEU A 863 -30.27 115.53 -100.40
N ALA A 864 -30.93 114.47 -99.92
CA ALA A 864 -31.51 113.38 -100.73
C ALA A 864 -33.01 113.52 -101.04
N TYR A 865 -33.78 114.28 -100.23
CA TYR A 865 -35.20 114.59 -100.51
C TYR A 865 -35.38 115.44 -101.79
N HIS A 866 -34.34 116.20 -102.17
CA HIS A 866 -34.38 117.09 -103.34
C HIS A 866 -34.19 116.38 -104.70
N ARG A 867 -33.79 115.09 -104.74
CA ARG A 867 -33.38 114.44 -106.00
C ARG A 867 -34.10 113.15 -106.39
N ARG A 868 -34.93 112.54 -105.54
CA ARG A 868 -35.69 111.31 -105.88
C ARG A 868 -37.18 111.35 -105.50
N ARG A 869 -37.77 112.55 -105.66
CA ARG A 869 -39.10 112.71 -106.26
C ARG A 869 -39.08 112.44 -107.78
N HIS A 870 -37.87 112.23 -108.33
CA HIS A 870 -37.60 111.85 -109.72
C HIS A 870 -37.64 110.33 -109.95
N GLN A 871 -38.81 109.72 -109.70
CA GLN A 871 -39.19 108.40 -110.24
C GLN A 871 -38.59 107.21 -109.44
N LEU A 872 -39.36 106.30 -108.84
CA LEU A 872 -40.78 105.98 -109.02
C LEU A 872 -41.20 105.92 -110.49
N ARG A 873 -40.33 105.29 -111.27
CA ARG A 873 -40.67 104.35 -112.34
C ARG A 873 -39.72 103.21 -112.07
N GLN A 874 -40.18 102.17 -111.39
CA GLN A 874 -40.68 101.02 -112.14
C GLN A 874 -39.80 100.83 -113.37
N LEU A 875 -38.72 100.11 -113.19
CA LEU A 875 -38.39 98.95 -114.01
C LEU A 875 -37.10 98.43 -113.37
N LEU A 876 -37.22 97.35 -112.60
CA LEU A 876 -37.21 95.99 -113.14
C LEU A 876 -35.92 95.70 -113.89
N ARG A 877 -35.41 94.52 -113.56
CA ARG A 877 -34.54 93.68 -114.38
C ARG A 877 -33.11 94.20 -114.43
N SER A 878 -32.19 93.53 -113.76
CA SER A 878 -31.70 92.16 -114.00
C SER A 878 -30.21 92.38 -114.25
N THR A 879 -29.30 91.61 -113.72
CA THR A 879 -29.04 90.21 -114.13
C THR A 879 -28.34 89.48 -112.97
N SER A 880 -28.71 88.21 -112.74
CA SER A 880 -27.91 86.97 -113.01
C SER A 880 -26.88 86.66 -111.91
N ASP A 881 -26.59 85.44 -111.48
CA ASP A 881 -27.08 84.10 -111.82
C ASP A 881 -26.59 83.08 -110.77
N GLU A 882 -27.29 81.95 -110.76
CA GLU A 882 -26.84 80.57 -110.54
C GLU A 882 -26.26 79.99 -109.22
N ARG A 883 -26.92 78.85 -108.89
CA ARG A 883 -26.42 77.51 -108.48
C ARG A 883 -26.61 77.04 -107.01
N TYR A 884 -27.78 76.40 -106.82
CA TYR A 884 -28.08 75.03 -106.32
C TYR A 884 -27.34 74.50 -105.07
N SER A 885 -27.95 73.82 -104.08
CA SER A 885 -29.35 73.47 -103.80
C SER A 885 -29.45 72.72 -102.45
N THR A 886 -30.34 73.20 -101.56
CA THR A 886 -31.42 72.51 -100.79
C THR A 886 -31.17 71.21 -100.02
N SER A 887 -31.82 70.90 -98.88
CA SER A 887 -32.73 71.61 -97.96
C SER A 887 -33.15 70.64 -96.84
N SER A 888 -33.42 71.17 -95.64
CA SER A 888 -34.55 70.85 -94.71
C SER A 888 -34.72 69.39 -94.20
N SER A 889 -35.14 69.06 -92.97
CA SER A 889 -35.84 69.78 -91.89
C SER A 889 -36.27 68.75 -90.82
N ILE A 890 -36.38 69.22 -89.56
CA ILE A 890 -37.52 69.02 -88.61
C ILE A 890 -37.74 67.65 -87.90
N ASP A 891 -37.71 67.75 -86.55
CA ASP A 891 -38.62 67.28 -85.48
C ASP A 891 -38.97 65.80 -85.12
N THR A 892 -39.08 65.63 -83.78
CA THR A 892 -40.12 64.93 -82.97
C THR A 892 -40.03 63.44 -82.51
N ASN A 893 -40.17 63.30 -81.17
CA ASN A 893 -41.08 62.47 -80.35
C ASN A 893 -41.04 60.92 -80.25
N LEU A 894 -40.87 60.49 -78.97
CA LEU A 894 -41.67 59.55 -78.14
C LEU A 894 -41.98 58.07 -78.54
N CYS A 895 -41.88 57.23 -77.48
CA CYS A 895 -42.80 56.17 -76.99
C CYS A 895 -42.35 54.68 -76.98
N ASN A 896 -42.37 54.16 -75.73
CA ASN A 896 -42.59 52.83 -75.14
C ASN A 896 -43.36 51.70 -75.87
N ASN A 897 -43.16 50.50 -75.29
CA ASN A 897 -44.03 49.29 -75.15
C ASN A 897 -43.98 48.20 -76.24
N HIS A 898 -43.74 46.91 -75.90
CA HIS A 898 -44.73 45.90 -75.46
C HIS A 898 -44.24 44.42 -75.55
N SER A 899 -44.79 43.56 -74.67
CA SER A 899 -45.14 42.11 -74.83
C SER A 899 -44.01 41.05 -74.96
N SER A 900 -44.08 39.78 -74.53
CA SER A 900 -45.16 38.85 -74.09
C SER A 900 -44.58 37.53 -73.50
N ASN A 901 -45.44 36.79 -72.80
CA ASN A 901 -45.35 35.47 -72.13
C ASN A 901 -45.06 34.21 -72.99
N CYS A 902 -44.92 33.08 -72.24
CA CYS A 902 -45.26 31.65 -72.52
C CYS A 902 -44.10 30.72 -72.95
N THR A 903 -43.60 29.76 -72.15
CA THR A 903 -44.10 28.50 -71.51
C THR A 903 -44.16 27.25 -72.41
N SER A 904 -43.46 26.17 -71.99
CA SER A 904 -43.92 24.75 -71.93
C SER A 904 -42.70 23.84 -71.61
N ARG A 905 -42.59 23.15 -70.45
CA ARG A 905 -43.20 21.87 -69.97
C ARG A 905 -42.66 20.60 -70.67
N GLU A 906 -41.94 19.73 -69.92
CA GLU A 906 -42.37 18.39 -69.38
C GLU A 906 -42.26 17.28 -70.46
N GLU A 907 -41.91 16.00 -70.27
CA GLU A 907 -41.63 15.09 -69.14
C GLU A 907 -41.21 13.72 -69.76
N SER A 908 -40.59 12.81 -68.99
CA SER A 908 -40.86 11.34 -68.97
C SER A 908 -39.78 10.63 -68.12
N LEU A 909 -40.06 10.15 -66.89
CA LEU A 909 -40.71 8.89 -66.47
C LEU A 909 -39.80 7.62 -66.46
N THR A 910 -39.40 7.23 -65.23
CA THR A 910 -39.54 5.89 -64.57
C THR A 910 -38.91 4.65 -65.23
N THR A 911 -38.40 3.59 -64.59
CA THR A 911 -38.27 2.98 -63.24
C THR A 911 -37.35 1.74 -63.49
N GLN A 912 -36.63 1.09 -62.57
CA GLN A 912 -37.12 0.14 -61.56
C GLN A 912 -35.91 -0.59 -60.91
N SER A 913 -35.93 -0.71 -59.56
CA SER A 913 -35.66 -1.89 -58.70
C SER A 913 -34.30 -2.64 -58.78
N THR A 914 -33.65 -3.15 -57.72
CA THR A 914 -34.12 -3.80 -56.46
C THR A 914 -33.03 -3.90 -55.36
N LYS A 915 -33.48 -3.78 -54.08
CA LYS A 915 -33.17 -4.56 -52.83
C LYS A 915 -31.75 -4.59 -52.24
N SER A 916 -31.47 -4.62 -50.93
CA SER A 916 -32.19 -4.58 -49.62
C SER A 916 -31.09 -4.58 -48.51
N ALA A 917 -31.07 -3.66 -47.53
CA ALA A 917 -31.57 -3.76 -46.14
C ALA A 917 -30.82 -4.71 -45.16
N TYR A 918 -30.22 -4.11 -44.09
CA TYR A 918 -30.09 -4.44 -42.63
C TYR A 918 -30.28 -5.92 -42.13
N PRO A 919 -29.74 -6.36 -40.94
CA PRO A 919 -29.79 -5.56 -39.70
C PRO A 919 -28.68 -5.71 -38.62
N ASP A 920 -28.75 -4.78 -37.65
CA ASP A 920 -28.38 -4.96 -36.24
C ASP A 920 -29.08 -6.18 -35.62
N ILE A 921 -28.42 -6.88 -34.69
CA ILE A 921 -29.10 -7.62 -33.61
C ILE A 921 -28.33 -7.40 -32.29
N ARG A 922 -29.06 -6.83 -31.31
CA ARG A 922 -28.77 -6.86 -29.88
C ARG A 922 -29.27 -8.17 -29.26
N ASP A 923 -28.60 -8.56 -28.18
CA ASP A 923 -29.08 -9.25 -26.97
C ASP A 923 -30.23 -10.26 -27.07
N THR A 924 -29.94 -11.51 -26.66
CA THR A 924 -30.73 -12.17 -25.61
C THR A 924 -29.91 -13.22 -24.85
N SER A 925 -30.00 -13.07 -23.53
CA SER A 925 -29.56 -13.88 -22.38
C SER A 925 -30.21 -15.27 -22.23
N PHE A 926 -29.64 -16.03 -21.27
CA PHE A 926 -30.04 -17.28 -20.56
C PHE A 926 -29.34 -18.56 -21.05
N SER A 927 -28.65 -19.40 -20.24
CA SER A 927 -28.45 -19.45 -18.78
C SER A 927 -27.45 -20.56 -18.33
N ARG A 928 -26.46 -20.19 -17.49
CA ARG A 928 -25.92 -20.84 -16.25
C ARG A 928 -25.12 -22.19 -16.33
N PRO A 929 -24.32 -22.58 -15.28
CA PRO A 929 -23.03 -21.98 -14.84
C PRO A 929 -21.96 -23.02 -14.38
N SER A 930 -20.68 -22.65 -14.30
CA SER A 930 -19.75 -23.23 -13.29
C SER A 930 -18.48 -22.36 -13.16
N THR A 931 -18.29 -21.79 -11.96
CA THR A 931 -17.02 -21.58 -11.23
C THR A 931 -15.76 -21.50 -12.10
N ILE A 932 -15.06 -20.36 -12.21
CA ILE A 932 -14.01 -19.92 -11.27
C ILE A 932 -13.69 -18.45 -11.62
N ASP A 933 -14.00 -17.51 -10.73
CA ASP A 933 -13.57 -16.11 -10.85
C ASP A 933 -13.01 -15.55 -9.53
N PHE A 934 -12.51 -16.46 -8.66
CA PHE A 934 -12.08 -16.10 -7.31
C PHE A 934 -10.55 -15.87 -7.16
N ALA A 935 -9.74 -16.27 -8.14
CA ALA A 935 -8.27 -16.16 -8.05
C ALA A 935 -7.68 -14.98 -8.86
N SER A 936 -8.43 -14.40 -9.81
CA SER A 936 -7.89 -13.40 -10.76
C SER A 936 -7.73 -11.99 -10.16
N ARG A 937 -8.39 -11.69 -9.03
CA ARG A 937 -8.37 -10.34 -8.42
C ARG A 937 -7.14 -10.06 -7.54
N ARG A 938 -6.39 -11.08 -7.11
CA ARG A 938 -5.24 -10.89 -6.18
C ARG A 938 -3.87 -10.66 -6.85
N LEU A 939 -3.74 -10.86 -8.15
CA LEU A 939 -2.45 -10.81 -8.86
C LEU A 939 -2.28 -9.64 -9.85
N LYS A 940 -3.18 -8.65 -9.81
CA LYS A 940 -3.09 -7.40 -10.61
C LYS A 940 -2.12 -6.36 -10.03
N GLU A 941 -1.10 -6.78 -9.29
CA GLU A 941 0.03 -5.92 -8.88
C GLU A 941 1.25 -6.21 -9.75
N GLN A 942 1.19 -5.79 -11.02
CA GLN A 942 2.39 -5.73 -11.87
C GLN A 942 3.10 -4.39 -11.70
N HIS A 943 4.18 -4.45 -10.90
CA HIS A 943 5.38 -3.60 -10.78
C HIS A 943 5.47 -2.55 -9.64
N PRO A 944 6.62 -2.44 -8.94
CA PRO A 944 7.98 -2.82 -9.38
C PRO A 944 8.78 -3.67 -8.36
N VAL A 945 8.70 -5.00 -8.43
CA VAL A 945 9.66 -5.88 -7.69
C VAL A 945 11.09 -5.74 -8.25
N ALA A 946 11.23 -5.32 -9.52
CA ALA A 946 12.51 -4.98 -10.13
C ALA A 946 13.25 -3.81 -9.44
N LYS A 947 12.58 -3.00 -8.60
CA LYS A 947 13.20 -1.87 -7.90
C LYS A 947 13.97 -2.27 -6.62
N TYR A 948 13.80 -3.50 -6.13
CA TYR A 948 14.33 -3.97 -4.85
C TYR A 948 15.50 -4.95 -4.96
N VAL A 949 16.00 -5.18 -6.17
CA VAL A 949 16.98 -6.22 -6.46
C VAL A 949 18.20 -5.58 -7.12
N SER A 950 19.26 -5.35 -6.35
CA SER A 950 20.44 -4.60 -6.77
C SER A 950 21.22 -5.23 -7.93
N GLN A 951 20.99 -6.51 -8.23
CA GLN A 951 21.69 -7.26 -9.29
C GLN A 951 20.80 -7.71 -10.46
N GLY A 952 19.55 -7.23 -10.52
CA GLY A 952 18.65 -7.51 -11.66
C GLY A 952 18.12 -8.94 -11.72
N ASN A 953 17.85 -9.42 -12.94
CA ASN A 953 17.39 -10.79 -13.19
C ASN A 953 18.57 -11.73 -13.46
N LEU A 954 18.34 -13.03 -13.35
CA LEU A 954 19.35 -14.08 -13.50
C LEU A 954 20.04 -14.00 -14.87
N LEU A 955 19.32 -13.64 -15.92
CA LEU A 955 19.90 -13.42 -17.25
C LEU A 955 20.99 -12.33 -17.23
N THR A 956 20.67 -11.13 -16.74
CA THR A 956 21.62 -10.01 -16.64
C THR A 956 22.81 -10.29 -15.71
N TYR A 957 22.61 -11.17 -14.72
CA TYR A 957 23.68 -11.57 -13.81
C TYR A 957 24.66 -12.56 -14.44
N LEU A 958 24.15 -13.53 -15.22
CA LEU A 958 24.95 -14.54 -15.92
C LEU A 958 25.77 -13.96 -17.07
N GLU A 959 25.34 -12.84 -17.67
CA GLU A 959 26.12 -12.11 -18.67
C GLU A 959 27.43 -11.56 -18.08
N ASN A 960 27.42 -11.18 -16.79
CA ASN A 960 28.52 -10.47 -16.15
C ASN A 960 29.40 -11.34 -15.23
N ASN A 961 28.93 -12.52 -14.82
CA ASN A 961 29.61 -13.38 -13.85
C ASN A 961 29.74 -14.83 -14.35
N GLU A 962 30.85 -15.51 -13.99
CA GLU A 962 30.96 -16.97 -14.07
C GLU A 962 30.55 -17.58 -12.73
N ILE A 963 29.81 -18.70 -12.76
CA ILE A 963 29.18 -19.28 -11.57
C ILE A 963 29.69 -20.70 -11.36
N GLU A 964 30.03 -21.01 -10.11
CA GLU A 964 30.42 -22.35 -9.70
C GLU A 964 29.21 -23.26 -9.49
N GLU A 965 29.38 -24.56 -9.75
CA GLU A 965 28.36 -25.59 -9.56
C GLU A 965 27.73 -25.56 -8.15
N ARG A 966 28.54 -25.24 -7.12
CA ARG A 966 28.08 -25.15 -5.73
C ARG A 966 27.01 -24.07 -5.53
N GLN A 967 27.14 -22.93 -6.21
CA GLN A 967 26.18 -21.84 -6.12
C GLN A 967 24.88 -22.17 -6.86
N VAL A 968 24.98 -22.88 -8.00
CA VAL A 968 23.81 -23.37 -8.75
C VAL A 968 23.05 -24.44 -7.95
N CYS A 969 23.75 -25.34 -7.25
CA CYS A 969 23.13 -26.30 -6.33
C CYS A 969 22.32 -25.60 -5.22
N PHE A 970 22.82 -24.48 -4.70
CA PHE A 970 22.08 -23.66 -3.72
C PHE A 970 20.82 -23.03 -4.32
N TRP A 971 20.91 -22.49 -5.54
CA TRP A 971 19.76 -21.92 -6.25
C TRP A 971 18.72 -22.98 -6.63
N ALA A 972 19.16 -24.17 -7.06
CA ALA A 972 18.31 -25.31 -7.35
C ALA A 972 17.37 -25.61 -6.18
N LYS A 973 17.91 -25.67 -4.97
CA LYS A 973 17.13 -25.88 -3.74
C LYS A 973 16.16 -24.75 -3.42
N GLN A 974 16.55 -23.50 -3.67
CA GLN A 974 15.68 -22.34 -3.45
C GLN A 974 14.50 -22.33 -4.43
N ILE A 975 14.75 -22.64 -5.70
CA ILE A 975 13.69 -22.73 -6.71
C ILE A 975 12.79 -23.93 -6.44
N PHE A 976 13.35 -25.10 -6.08
CA PHE A 976 12.59 -26.28 -5.70
C PHE A 976 11.62 -25.99 -4.54
N ARG A 977 12.09 -25.36 -3.45
CA ARG A 977 11.22 -24.97 -2.32
C ARG A 977 10.12 -23.98 -2.71
N ALA A 978 10.41 -23.10 -3.68
CA ALA A 978 9.39 -22.20 -4.20
C ALA A 978 8.32 -22.95 -4.99
N LEU A 979 8.72 -23.95 -5.79
CA LEU A 979 7.78 -24.81 -6.52
C LEU A 979 6.98 -25.73 -5.60
N ASP A 980 7.60 -26.25 -4.54
CA ASP A 980 6.96 -27.10 -3.52
C ASP A 980 5.86 -26.34 -2.79
N PHE A 981 6.17 -25.11 -2.36
CA PHE A 981 5.19 -24.20 -1.79
C PHE A 981 4.05 -23.86 -2.77
N LEU A 982 4.33 -23.70 -4.06
CA LEU A 982 3.26 -23.47 -5.06
C LEU A 982 2.39 -24.72 -5.25
N GLY A 983 3.00 -25.90 -5.25
CA GLY A 983 2.34 -27.20 -5.28
C GLY A 983 1.39 -27.40 -4.11
N ASP A 984 1.82 -27.11 -2.87
CA ASP A 984 0.99 -27.15 -1.66
C ASP A 984 -0.25 -26.25 -1.75
N ASN A 985 -0.16 -25.16 -2.50
CA ASN A 985 -1.26 -24.23 -2.74
C ASN A 985 -2.07 -24.56 -4.01
N GLY A 986 -1.76 -25.65 -4.71
CA GLY A 986 -2.43 -26.08 -5.94
C GLY A 986 -2.13 -25.19 -7.15
N ILE A 987 -1.00 -24.47 -7.17
CA ILE A 987 -0.64 -23.48 -8.21
C ILE A 987 0.55 -24.00 -9.04
N VAL A 988 0.47 -23.84 -10.37
CA VAL A 988 1.61 -24.06 -11.30
C VAL A 988 2.02 -22.74 -11.93
N HIS A 989 3.32 -22.53 -12.16
CA HIS A 989 3.87 -21.26 -12.64
C HIS A 989 3.80 -21.09 -14.16
N ARG A 990 4.10 -22.14 -14.94
CA ARG A 990 4.01 -22.23 -16.42
C ARG A 990 4.92 -21.32 -17.24
N ASP A 991 5.82 -20.56 -16.61
CA ASP A 991 6.63 -19.54 -17.31
C ASP A 991 7.97 -19.27 -16.58
N ILE A 992 8.61 -20.34 -16.10
CA ILE A 992 9.87 -20.25 -15.35
C ILE A 992 11.01 -19.99 -16.34
N THR A 993 11.55 -18.77 -16.33
CA THR A 993 12.64 -18.33 -17.20
C THR A 993 13.68 -17.52 -16.42
N PRO A 994 14.90 -17.32 -16.94
CA PRO A 994 15.92 -16.55 -16.24
C PRO A 994 15.56 -15.06 -16.06
N THR A 995 14.61 -14.53 -16.83
CA THR A 995 14.11 -13.16 -16.63
C THR A 995 13.17 -13.07 -15.42
N HIS A 996 12.54 -14.18 -15.07
CA HIS A 996 11.61 -14.35 -13.96
C HIS A 996 12.28 -14.83 -12.66
N LEU A 997 13.58 -15.15 -12.71
CA LEU A 997 14.40 -15.42 -11.55
C LEU A 997 15.19 -14.16 -11.15
N LEU A 998 14.90 -13.59 -9.98
CA LEU A 998 15.54 -12.37 -9.48
C LEU A 998 16.64 -12.68 -8.48
N ILE A 999 17.75 -11.94 -8.54
CA ILE A 999 18.95 -12.20 -7.74
C ILE A 999 19.15 -11.17 -6.62
N LYS A 1000 18.99 -11.61 -5.37
CA LYS A 1000 19.16 -10.77 -4.18
C LYS A 1000 20.46 -11.11 -3.44
N PRO A 1001 21.40 -10.17 -3.27
CA PRO A 1001 22.55 -10.38 -2.39
C PRO A 1001 22.14 -10.30 -0.91
N MET A 1002 22.61 -11.25 -0.09
CA MET A 1002 22.38 -11.31 1.36
C MET A 1002 23.69 -11.68 2.06
N GLY A 1003 24.43 -10.68 2.54
CA GLY A 1003 25.77 -10.88 3.08
C GLY A 1003 26.77 -11.24 1.98
N ASN A 1004 27.49 -12.36 2.16
CA ASN A 1004 28.42 -12.90 1.16
C ASN A 1004 27.75 -13.88 0.18
N GLU A 1005 26.46 -14.20 0.38
CA GLU A 1005 25.74 -15.19 -0.43
C GLU A 1005 24.70 -14.54 -1.34
N VAL A 1006 24.42 -15.20 -2.45
CA VAL A 1006 23.51 -14.72 -3.50
C VAL A 1006 22.27 -15.60 -3.55
N TRP A 1007 21.10 -15.01 -3.33
CA TRP A 1007 19.82 -15.72 -3.25
C TRP A 1007 18.98 -15.48 -4.52
N VAL A 1008 18.17 -16.46 -4.89
CA VAL A 1008 17.24 -16.40 -6.03
C VAL A 1008 15.79 -16.35 -5.55
N LYS A 1009 14.97 -15.55 -6.21
CA LYS A 1009 13.52 -15.47 -6.00
C LYS A 1009 12.76 -15.66 -7.31
N LEU A 1010 11.70 -16.47 -7.27
CA LEU A 1010 10.79 -16.69 -8.40
C LEU A 1010 9.77 -15.55 -8.52
N THR A 1011 9.54 -15.08 -9.74
CA THR A 1011 8.57 -14.02 -10.10
C THR A 1011 7.92 -14.35 -11.45
N GLY A 1012 6.95 -13.57 -11.93
CA GLY A 1012 6.38 -13.80 -13.27
C GLY A 1012 5.09 -14.64 -13.32
N PHE A 1013 4.26 -14.56 -12.28
CA PHE A 1013 2.99 -15.30 -12.14
C PHE A 1013 1.85 -14.86 -13.09
N LYS A 1014 2.15 -14.28 -14.25
CA LYS A 1014 1.10 -13.82 -15.20
C LYS A 1014 0.41 -15.01 -15.89
N ARG A 1015 1.15 -16.09 -16.13
CA ARG A 1015 0.69 -17.31 -16.79
C ARG A 1015 0.40 -18.45 -15.80
N SER A 1016 0.52 -18.20 -14.49
CA SER A 1016 0.26 -19.21 -13.47
C SER A 1016 -1.22 -19.57 -13.39
N MET A 1017 -1.52 -20.81 -13.05
CA MET A 1017 -2.89 -21.31 -12.90
C MET A 1017 -3.03 -22.25 -11.71
N ILE A 1018 -4.26 -22.45 -11.26
CA ILE A 1018 -4.59 -23.46 -10.27
C ILE A 1018 -4.80 -24.79 -11.02
N TYR A 1019 -3.94 -25.77 -10.75
CA TYR A 1019 -3.98 -27.07 -11.45
C TYR A 1019 -4.88 -28.08 -10.73
N TRP A 1020 -5.12 -27.92 -9.44
CA TRP A 1020 -5.94 -28.85 -8.67
C TRP A 1020 -7.39 -28.38 -8.61
N ASN A 1021 -8.32 -29.19 -9.14
CA ASN A 1021 -9.74 -28.93 -8.99
C ASN A 1021 -10.26 -29.60 -7.71
N ILE A 1022 -10.59 -28.80 -6.69
CA ILE A 1022 -11.06 -29.28 -5.38
C ILE A 1022 -12.43 -30.00 -5.52
N ASP A 1023 -13.27 -29.56 -6.47
CA ASP A 1023 -14.63 -30.07 -6.62
C ASP A 1023 -14.67 -31.45 -7.29
N GLU A 1024 -13.74 -31.72 -8.22
CA GLU A 1024 -13.67 -32.97 -8.99
C GLU A 1024 -12.57 -33.93 -8.50
N ASN A 1025 -11.69 -33.47 -7.60
CA ASN A 1025 -10.53 -34.21 -7.10
C ASN A 1025 -9.63 -34.71 -8.25
N ASP A 1026 -9.44 -33.86 -9.26
CA ASP A 1026 -8.73 -34.15 -10.51
C ASP A 1026 -7.79 -32.99 -10.91
N VAL A 1027 -6.82 -33.28 -11.76
CA VAL A 1027 -5.81 -32.32 -12.26
C VAL A 1027 -6.28 -31.66 -13.55
N ASN A 1028 -6.33 -30.33 -13.55
CA ASN A 1028 -6.60 -29.51 -14.73
C ASN A 1028 -5.42 -29.56 -15.70
N LEU A 1029 -5.55 -30.35 -16.76
CA LEU A 1029 -4.60 -30.38 -17.87
C LEU A 1029 -4.69 -29.10 -18.72
N CYS A 1030 -3.57 -28.68 -19.28
CA CYS A 1030 -3.48 -27.51 -20.17
C CYS A 1030 -3.55 -27.92 -21.64
N GLU A 1031 -4.28 -27.19 -22.47
CA GLU A 1031 -4.22 -27.37 -23.92
C GLU A 1031 -2.84 -26.98 -24.48
N CYS A 1032 -2.33 -27.78 -25.41
CA CYS A 1032 -1.08 -27.54 -26.11
C CYS A 1032 -1.16 -26.31 -27.04
N LEU A 1033 -0.06 -25.56 -27.13
CA LEU A 1033 0.11 -24.47 -28.08
C LEU A 1033 0.42 -25.00 -29.48
N PRO A 1034 0.01 -24.30 -30.56
CA PRO A 1034 0.34 -24.71 -31.93
C PRO A 1034 1.87 -24.78 -32.15
N ILE A 1035 2.34 -25.86 -32.78
CA ILE A 1035 3.78 -26.08 -33.09
C ILE A 1035 4.42 -24.90 -33.85
N GLU A 1036 3.63 -24.16 -34.64
CA GLU A 1036 4.11 -22.97 -35.37
C GLU A 1036 4.59 -21.84 -34.43
N GLN A 1037 4.04 -21.75 -33.21
CA GLN A 1037 4.44 -20.76 -32.21
C GLN A 1037 5.80 -21.06 -31.57
N GLN A 1038 6.25 -22.31 -31.65
CA GLN A 1038 7.53 -22.76 -31.06
C GLN A 1038 8.75 -22.01 -31.62
N LYS A 1039 8.68 -21.51 -32.86
CA LYS A 1039 9.77 -20.76 -33.54
C LYS A 1039 9.72 -19.24 -33.32
N ILE A 1040 8.63 -18.71 -32.79
CA ILE A 1040 8.37 -17.26 -32.70
C ILE A 1040 8.82 -16.70 -31.34
N ASP A 1041 8.77 -17.51 -30.27
CA ASP A 1041 8.97 -17.06 -28.88
C ASP A 1041 10.44 -17.04 -28.39
N GLY A 1042 11.43 -17.22 -29.27
CA GLY A 1042 12.85 -17.15 -28.92
C GLY A 1042 13.39 -18.44 -28.28
N PRO A 1043 14.46 -18.37 -27.46
CA PRO A 1043 15.02 -19.57 -26.87
C PRO A 1043 14.14 -20.14 -25.75
N ASN A 1044 13.72 -21.39 -25.92
CA ASN A 1044 12.63 -21.98 -25.14
C ASN A 1044 13.14 -22.72 -23.90
N PHE A 1045 12.82 -22.19 -22.72
CA PHE A 1045 12.89 -22.89 -21.44
C PHE A 1045 11.67 -23.79 -21.20
N GLN A 1046 10.72 -23.80 -22.13
CA GLN A 1046 9.48 -24.57 -22.04
C GLN A 1046 9.69 -26.02 -22.50
N ALA A 1047 8.88 -26.91 -21.93
CA ALA A 1047 8.92 -28.33 -22.24
C ALA A 1047 8.39 -28.63 -23.66
N PRO A 1048 8.88 -29.68 -24.35
CA PRO A 1048 8.43 -30.04 -25.69
C PRO A 1048 6.92 -30.28 -25.79
N GLU A 1049 6.32 -30.90 -24.77
CA GLU A 1049 4.90 -31.26 -24.72
C GLU A 1049 3.95 -30.07 -24.56
N VAL A 1050 4.48 -28.87 -24.27
CA VAL A 1050 3.69 -27.63 -24.30
C VAL A 1050 3.20 -27.34 -25.72
N TYR A 1051 3.89 -27.83 -26.74
CA TYR A 1051 3.56 -27.63 -28.15
C TYR A 1051 3.01 -28.93 -28.76
N GLY A 1052 1.87 -28.83 -29.43
CA GLY A 1052 1.15 -30.00 -29.95
C GLY A 1052 0.07 -29.62 -30.96
N ASN A 1053 -0.75 -30.61 -31.32
CA ASN A 1053 -1.91 -30.41 -32.18
C ASN A 1053 -3.10 -29.86 -31.36
N ALA A 1054 -4.03 -29.17 -32.03
CA ALA A 1054 -5.22 -28.63 -31.36
C ALA A 1054 -6.05 -29.75 -30.69
N GLY A 1055 -6.26 -29.64 -29.38
CA GLY A 1055 -7.00 -30.62 -28.56
C GLY A 1055 -6.13 -31.64 -27.82
N GLU A 1056 -4.81 -31.62 -27.99
CA GLU A 1056 -3.89 -32.31 -27.09
C GLU A 1056 -3.72 -31.50 -25.80
N CYS A 1057 -3.61 -32.19 -24.67
CA CYS A 1057 -3.40 -31.58 -23.37
C CYS A 1057 -2.16 -32.16 -22.67
N PHE A 1058 -1.49 -31.34 -21.87
CA PHE A 1058 -0.30 -31.72 -21.11
C PHE A 1058 -0.46 -31.40 -19.61
N ASP A 1059 0.32 -32.09 -18.79
CA ASP A 1059 0.41 -31.82 -17.35
C ASP A 1059 1.33 -30.60 -17.10
N PRO A 1060 0.78 -29.49 -16.57
CA PRO A 1060 1.57 -28.29 -16.35
C PRO A 1060 2.65 -28.45 -15.27
N ILE A 1061 2.52 -29.38 -14.31
CA ILE A 1061 3.52 -29.62 -13.25
C ILE A 1061 4.78 -30.22 -13.86
N ILE A 1062 4.61 -31.23 -14.71
CA ILE A 1062 5.72 -31.93 -15.36
C ILE A 1062 6.45 -30.99 -16.34
N ALA A 1063 5.72 -30.05 -16.94
CA ALA A 1063 6.30 -28.99 -17.76
C ALA A 1063 7.15 -27.99 -16.94
N ASP A 1064 6.71 -27.61 -15.73
CA ASP A 1064 7.49 -26.73 -14.85
C ASP A 1064 8.79 -27.41 -14.35
N ILE A 1065 8.79 -28.74 -14.16
CA ILE A 1065 9.99 -29.52 -13.83
C ILE A 1065 11.04 -29.42 -14.94
N TRP A 1066 10.62 -29.50 -16.21
CA TRP A 1066 11.53 -29.28 -17.34
C TRP A 1066 12.08 -27.86 -17.34
N SER A 1067 11.22 -26.86 -17.15
CA SER A 1067 11.68 -25.47 -17.11
C SER A 1067 12.66 -25.24 -15.96
N TYR A 1068 12.45 -25.86 -14.80
CA TYR A 1068 13.42 -25.88 -13.71
C TYR A 1068 14.77 -26.47 -14.15
N GLY A 1069 14.80 -27.65 -14.77
CA GLY A 1069 16.02 -28.28 -15.28
C GLY A 1069 16.73 -27.45 -16.36
N ALA A 1070 15.98 -26.84 -17.27
CA ALA A 1070 16.51 -26.03 -18.36
C ALA A 1070 17.17 -24.74 -17.85
N ASN A 1071 16.61 -24.12 -16.80
CA ASN A 1071 17.21 -22.96 -16.14
C ASN A 1071 18.52 -23.35 -15.42
N LEU A 1072 18.57 -24.50 -14.74
CA LEU A 1072 19.79 -24.97 -14.08
C LEU A 1072 20.91 -25.27 -15.07
N PHE A 1073 20.59 -25.96 -16.18
CA PHE A 1073 21.55 -26.19 -17.26
C PHE A 1073 22.07 -24.87 -17.84
N PHE A 1074 21.18 -23.90 -18.09
CA PHE A 1074 21.55 -22.59 -18.62
C PHE A 1074 22.47 -21.80 -17.67
N CYS A 1075 22.26 -21.88 -16.36
CA CYS A 1075 23.16 -21.25 -15.37
C CYS A 1075 24.59 -21.78 -15.46
N LEU A 1076 24.75 -23.06 -15.79
CA LEU A 1076 26.05 -23.76 -15.81
C LEU A 1076 26.73 -23.66 -17.18
N ALA A 1077 25.97 -23.85 -18.25
CA ALA A 1077 26.48 -24.00 -19.61
C ALA A 1077 26.43 -22.69 -20.42
N LYS A 1078 25.56 -21.74 -20.06
CA LYS A 1078 25.27 -20.48 -20.80
C LYS A 1078 24.78 -20.67 -22.25
N TYR A 1079 24.36 -21.89 -22.60
CA TYR A 1079 23.61 -22.20 -23.83
C TYR A 1079 22.43 -23.12 -23.48
N TYR A 1080 21.53 -23.32 -24.45
CA TYR A 1080 20.27 -24.04 -24.22
C TYR A 1080 20.46 -25.57 -24.27
N PRO A 1081 19.65 -26.34 -23.52
CA PRO A 1081 19.79 -27.80 -23.47
C PRO A 1081 19.64 -28.49 -24.84
N PHE A 1082 18.84 -27.91 -25.74
CA PHE A 1082 18.60 -28.41 -27.09
C PHE A 1082 18.37 -27.24 -28.06
N ASN A 1083 18.63 -27.47 -29.35
CA ASN A 1083 18.44 -26.44 -30.38
C ASN A 1083 17.21 -26.74 -31.26
N VAL A 1084 16.16 -25.91 -31.13
CA VAL A 1084 14.92 -26.01 -31.92
C VAL A 1084 15.17 -25.83 -33.43
N GLU A 1085 16.26 -25.15 -33.82
CA GLU A 1085 16.60 -24.90 -35.23
C GLU A 1085 17.19 -26.14 -35.94
N GLN A 1086 17.71 -27.12 -35.19
CA GLN A 1086 18.31 -28.34 -35.72
C GLN A 1086 17.63 -29.59 -35.13
N PRO A 1087 16.47 -30.01 -35.65
CA PRO A 1087 15.78 -31.19 -35.12
C PRO A 1087 16.57 -32.46 -35.46
N HIS A 1088 17.28 -33.01 -34.48
CA HIS A 1088 17.77 -34.38 -34.51
C HIS A 1088 16.63 -35.36 -34.24
N SER A 1089 16.70 -36.58 -34.79
CA SER A 1089 15.66 -37.60 -34.66
C SER A 1089 15.49 -38.15 -33.24
N ASP A 1090 16.45 -37.89 -32.35
CA ASP A 1090 16.42 -38.31 -30.94
C ASP A 1090 16.89 -37.16 -30.04
N LEU A 1091 15.93 -36.48 -29.40
CA LEU A 1091 16.16 -35.30 -28.56
C LEU A 1091 16.91 -35.64 -27.27
N ASP A 1092 16.69 -36.84 -26.72
CA ASP A 1092 17.36 -37.29 -25.50
C ASP A 1092 18.86 -37.50 -25.73
N GLU A 1093 19.26 -38.01 -26.90
CA GLU A 1093 20.67 -38.16 -27.26
C GLU A 1093 21.37 -36.80 -27.41
N GLU A 1094 20.71 -35.81 -27.99
CA GLU A 1094 21.23 -34.43 -28.11
C GLU A 1094 21.46 -33.80 -26.73
N ILE A 1095 20.45 -33.87 -25.86
CA ILE A 1095 20.53 -33.34 -24.49
C ILE A 1095 21.64 -34.03 -23.70
N TRP A 1096 21.76 -35.36 -23.81
CA TRP A 1096 22.83 -36.11 -23.14
C TRP A 1096 24.22 -35.75 -23.67
N GLN A 1097 24.37 -35.56 -24.98
CA GLN A 1097 25.63 -35.11 -25.57
C GLN A 1097 26.00 -33.70 -25.11
N ASN A 1098 25.03 -32.78 -25.04
CA ASN A 1098 25.24 -31.42 -24.56
C ASN A 1098 25.67 -31.40 -23.08
N ILE A 1099 24.97 -32.14 -22.22
CA ILE A 1099 25.32 -32.27 -20.79
C ILE A 1099 26.72 -32.87 -20.61
N ARG A 1100 27.07 -33.92 -21.38
CA ARG A 1100 28.37 -34.60 -21.28
C ARG A 1100 29.53 -33.79 -21.88
N SER A 1101 29.24 -32.90 -22.82
CA SER A 1101 30.25 -32.03 -23.45
C SER A 1101 30.85 -31.03 -22.45
N GLU A 1102 30.12 -30.70 -21.38
CA GLU A 1102 30.59 -29.78 -20.35
C GLU A 1102 31.46 -30.52 -19.30
N THR A 1103 32.78 -30.43 -19.48
CA THR A 1103 33.77 -31.10 -18.62
C THR A 1103 33.88 -30.52 -17.21
N LYS A 1104 33.25 -29.37 -16.94
CA LYS A 1104 33.27 -28.69 -15.64
C LYS A 1104 32.24 -29.23 -14.63
N LEU A 1105 31.29 -30.07 -15.07
CA LEU A 1105 30.20 -30.58 -14.24
C LEU A 1105 30.55 -31.89 -13.54
N SER A 1106 30.13 -32.04 -12.29
CA SER A 1106 30.18 -33.31 -11.57
C SER A 1106 29.30 -34.37 -12.23
N MET A 1107 29.68 -35.65 -12.11
CA MET A 1107 28.91 -36.77 -12.67
C MET A 1107 27.51 -36.84 -12.06
N GLU A 1108 27.38 -36.45 -10.79
CA GLU A 1108 26.10 -36.39 -10.09
C GLU A 1108 25.21 -35.27 -10.65
N CYS A 1109 25.77 -34.08 -10.94
CA CYS A 1109 25.05 -33.00 -11.60
C CYS A 1109 24.57 -33.39 -13.00
N GLN A 1110 25.43 -34.09 -13.77
CA GLN A 1110 25.09 -34.55 -15.12
C GLN A 1110 23.93 -35.55 -15.11
N ASN A 1111 23.94 -36.51 -14.18
CA ASN A 1111 22.86 -37.48 -14.02
C ASN A 1111 21.54 -36.81 -13.59
N PHE A 1112 21.62 -35.86 -12.66
CA PHE A 1112 20.46 -35.11 -12.18
C PHE A 1112 19.83 -34.25 -13.29
N LEU A 1113 20.63 -33.49 -14.03
CA LEU A 1113 20.16 -32.68 -15.16
C LEU A 1113 19.54 -33.54 -16.27
N PHE A 1114 20.15 -34.70 -16.55
CA PHE A 1114 19.61 -35.63 -17.54
C PHE A 1114 18.28 -36.25 -17.11
N GLY A 1115 18.10 -36.53 -15.82
CA GLY A 1115 16.83 -37.01 -15.29
C GLY A 1115 15.71 -35.97 -15.31
N LEU A 1116 16.04 -34.68 -15.17
CA LEU A 1116 15.07 -33.57 -15.30
C LEU A 1116 14.70 -33.27 -16.76
N LEU A 1117 15.64 -33.42 -17.69
CA LEU A 1117 15.53 -33.02 -19.10
C LEU A 1117 15.25 -34.21 -20.05
N ARG A 1118 14.42 -35.17 -19.63
CA ARG A 1118 13.95 -36.27 -20.50
C ARG A 1118 12.84 -35.77 -21.41
N ALA A 1119 12.96 -35.99 -22.72
CA ALA A 1119 12.01 -35.49 -23.73
C ALA A 1119 10.59 -35.98 -23.49
N ASN A 1120 10.46 -37.26 -23.09
CA ASN A 1120 9.19 -37.85 -22.69
C ASN A 1120 8.84 -37.48 -21.24
N ALA A 1121 7.67 -36.88 -21.02
CA ALA A 1121 7.20 -36.43 -19.71
C ALA A 1121 7.15 -37.55 -18.65
N ASN A 1122 6.79 -38.78 -19.06
CA ASN A 1122 6.67 -39.92 -18.14
C ASN A 1122 8.02 -40.47 -17.65
N ASP A 1123 9.10 -40.16 -18.36
CA ASP A 1123 10.45 -40.66 -18.03
C ASP A 1123 11.24 -39.67 -17.15
N ARG A 1124 10.67 -38.49 -16.84
CA ARG A 1124 11.29 -37.47 -15.97
C ARG A 1124 11.24 -37.87 -14.50
N ILE A 1125 12.18 -37.34 -13.72
CA ILE A 1125 12.17 -37.47 -12.26
C ILE A 1125 10.85 -36.88 -11.72
N PRO A 1126 10.04 -37.64 -10.95
CA PRO A 1126 8.85 -37.10 -10.32
C PRO A 1126 9.21 -36.07 -9.26
N PHE A 1127 8.36 -35.07 -9.06
CA PHE A 1127 8.61 -33.91 -8.20
C PHE A 1127 9.12 -34.30 -6.79
N ASP A 1128 8.47 -35.26 -6.14
CA ASP A 1128 8.80 -35.72 -4.77
C ASP A 1128 10.21 -36.31 -4.63
N PHE A 1129 10.78 -36.83 -5.72
CA PHE A 1129 12.10 -37.45 -5.74
C PHE A 1129 13.24 -36.44 -5.93
N ILE A 1130 12.94 -35.17 -6.24
CA ILE A 1130 13.95 -34.14 -6.49
C ILE A 1130 14.80 -33.85 -5.23
N ASP A 1131 14.19 -33.69 -4.04
CA ASP A 1131 14.94 -33.47 -2.78
C ASP A 1131 15.72 -34.72 -2.30
N HIS A 1132 15.39 -35.89 -2.86
CA HIS A 1132 16.04 -37.15 -2.55
C HIS A 1132 17.30 -37.41 -3.40
N ASP A 1133 17.58 -36.60 -4.41
CA ASP A 1133 18.74 -36.76 -5.28
C ASP A 1133 20.07 -36.50 -4.56
N GLU A 1134 21.12 -37.27 -4.90
CA GLU A 1134 22.43 -37.16 -4.27
C GLU A 1134 23.10 -35.80 -4.49
N TRP A 1135 22.85 -35.14 -5.63
CA TRP A 1135 23.42 -33.83 -5.95
C TRP A 1135 22.81 -32.72 -5.08
N ILE A 1136 21.50 -32.72 -4.86
CA ILE A 1136 20.81 -31.76 -3.98
C ILE A 1136 21.18 -32.00 -2.50
N ARG A 1137 21.34 -33.26 -2.07
CA ARG A 1137 21.69 -33.59 -0.68
C ARG A 1137 23.07 -33.09 -0.24
N LYS A 1138 24.04 -32.94 -1.15
CA LYS A 1138 25.37 -32.40 -0.83
C LYS A 1138 25.31 -30.98 -0.22
N SER A 1139 24.22 -30.24 -0.42
CA SER A 1139 24.00 -28.92 0.19
C SER A 1139 23.72 -28.95 1.70
N TYR A 1140 23.26 -30.07 2.28
CA TYR A 1140 22.81 -30.14 3.68
C TYR A 1140 23.94 -30.11 4.73
N ARG A 1141 25.22 -30.14 4.31
CA ARG A 1141 26.36 -30.07 5.24
C ARG A 1141 26.75 -28.65 5.68
N VAL A 1142 26.05 -27.61 5.22
CA VAL A 1142 26.33 -26.22 5.61
C VAL A 1142 25.11 -25.60 6.29
N CYS A 1143 25.25 -25.45 7.61
CA CYS A 1143 24.48 -24.70 8.61
C CYS A 1143 23.02 -24.25 8.32
N ILE A 1144 22.15 -24.80 9.17
CA ILE A 1144 20.82 -24.34 9.58
C ILE A 1144 20.84 -22.86 9.98
N PHE A 1145 20.00 -22.03 9.34
CA PHE A 1145 19.32 -20.86 9.92
C PHE A 1145 18.36 -20.28 8.86
N ILE A 1146 17.10 -20.71 8.85
CA ILE A 1146 16.03 -20.03 8.08
C ILE A 1146 14.77 -19.98 8.94
N PHE A 1147 14.48 -18.80 9.46
CA PHE A 1147 13.12 -18.35 9.79
C PHE A 1147 12.49 -17.82 8.49
N CYS A 1148 11.36 -18.39 8.07
CA CYS A 1148 10.51 -17.79 7.04
C CYS A 1148 9.56 -16.78 7.69
N LEU A 1149 9.67 -15.52 7.27
CA LEU A 1149 8.58 -14.54 7.32
C LEU A 1149 7.99 -14.49 5.91
N ILE A 1150 6.77 -15.00 5.74
CA ILE A 1150 5.87 -14.73 4.61
C ILE A 1150 4.97 -13.56 5.01
#